data_AF-A0A517V6A8-F1
#
_entry.id   AF-A0A517V6A8-F1
#
_cell.length_a   1.000
_cell.length_b   1.000
_cell.length_c   1.000
_cell.angle_alpha   90.00
_cell.angle_beta   90.00
_cell.angle_gamma   90.00
#
_symmetry.space_group_name_H-M   'P 1'
#
loop_
_entity.id
_entity.type
_entity.pdbx_description
1 polymer ?
#
loop_
_entity_poly.entity_id
_entity_poly.type
_entity_poly.pdbx_seq_one_letter_code
_entity_poly.pdbx_strand_id
1 'polypeptide(L)'
;MTEAIHHHRNGFFDRLIANRLLLTWFTTAALSGIYLLYAQGMRTLITEQVIRQEFPEEVFTSPAYASGNNEKAKAFLPEHDWAADARYQFKDENVYVYTEQWEQKENQRAVRLTPFAMLMFDRKKGETEAPIALVSEKALVRFEYPFGIKHTDPGRMIAGSLDGRVKITGPNGLIIWGRNFFYDEASMNIYSASEVQFAYEDHRGKARGIEMKLIPATTKLQELKPAVEGIREIVLRHDVEMTLAIKKSTQPTEYAASRFARVKSSGSFTFDLETNQGTFKDDVRVYHPTSPQHADTLECDTLQLQFVRKDEQGNTISDATPQTAHSSGKLAFEELIATGRNVILHSEENQFTGTMTRLLYNEAKKMIVMQDQQTVRISQQASELKCPDITIHQDQEGRLETVLCKGVGSVKHYDPDSRKLMMAADWVEYMKKSIDPETKLEMIELEKECLVRKPDAEFALAAHKIRLWLKGELPSVKQQQKAKLPGNPSASEDSQTMKNKLNPYKMIAERDVAIYSPQLRGKTKRLEVWFDEETKPQSAPNAPIGEMTPQTLSPVKHAAFAVEDTLPEQRQRTAVDPAGRANVPARKNSLLPGNKEDTPEPIIVVAELMKIRLQKNDEGKDEVSEVWTEGNVSVEQFDALQEEPLHITGNQLHIQNKGSNDQVLHVIGNPAKINAQGSHIEGEHIYLYRLANRAEVQGKGLLLLPVRGGQKAAGGLLSGAEGITKENSLASPLASDADSQDNLLEIHWDQEMIFDGLTANFFGKVRTNLGDNRLRCQEMEVILSERVSFTEKNPSEQKPDVHYITCRDGVEVESNEYLDNRLVGIRRASFWQMNVDQQTGNAEARGPGWLVLWRRENPEKTTSPSKTSQANLPQKTESDSWNYTRIDFNGKMAGNVSQRSTTFDDRVQITYGGVKRPLDTIDPDKMPPGAGSMRSNSLKLIQHEIEGQKKKFISMLAKGNAEVEGNTLIKSKQTPTSQEFSASADTISFDQSKDQYTLRSFGNRKATLHRFSPLRQSPTRSVSQQIEFSPSHDRVTLHGVTEIQGLP
;
A
#
# COMPACT_ATOMS: atom_id res chain seq x y z
N MET A 1 -0.80 61.69 -41.33
CA MET A 1 -1.26 61.01 -40.11
C MET A 1 -2.03 62.06 -39.32
N THR A 2 -3.34 62.04 -39.13
CA THR A 2 -4.34 60.96 -39.29
C THR A 2 -5.71 61.62 -39.49
N GLU A 3 -6.50 61.04 -40.39
CA GLU A 3 -7.96 61.17 -40.59
C GLU A 3 -8.73 61.10 -39.24
N ALA A 4 -9.97 61.57 -39.04
CA ALA A 4 -11.11 61.94 -39.89
C ALA A 4 -11.99 62.95 -39.11
N ILE A 5 -12.34 64.15 -39.63
CA ILE A 5 -13.47 64.53 -40.50
C ILE A 5 -14.88 64.36 -39.89
N HIS A 6 -15.43 65.51 -39.47
CA HIS A 6 -16.83 65.84 -39.21
C HIS A 6 -17.75 65.66 -40.43
N HIS A 7 -19.06 65.47 -40.21
CA HIS A 7 -20.06 66.30 -40.88
C HIS A 7 -21.45 66.30 -40.22
N HIS A 8 -21.89 67.48 -39.82
CA HIS A 8 -23.30 67.89 -39.82
C HIS A 8 -23.75 68.08 -41.27
N ARG A 9 -24.96 67.62 -41.64
CA ARG A 9 -26.00 68.43 -42.31
C ARG A 9 -27.29 67.65 -42.59
N ASN A 10 -28.36 68.15 -41.99
CA ASN A 10 -29.76 67.91 -42.35
C ASN A 10 -30.11 68.59 -43.68
N GLY A 11 -31.07 67.99 -44.39
CA GLY A 11 -32.02 68.70 -45.26
C GLY A 11 -31.73 68.67 -46.75
N PHE A 12 -32.34 67.71 -47.47
CA PHE A 12 -33.12 67.94 -48.70
C PHE A 12 -33.74 66.65 -49.27
N PHE A 13 -33.13 65.48 -49.03
CA PHE A 13 -33.52 64.22 -49.69
C PHE A 13 -34.75 63.51 -49.09
N ASP A 14 -35.00 63.61 -47.79
CA ASP A 14 -36.18 62.94 -47.16
C ASP A 14 -37.53 63.57 -47.53
N ARG A 15 -37.56 64.86 -47.95
CA ARG A 15 -38.79 65.50 -48.43
C ARG A 15 -39.18 65.08 -49.85
N LEU A 16 -38.28 64.47 -50.62
CA LEU A 16 -38.53 64.06 -52.00
C LEU A 16 -39.05 62.61 -52.12
N ILE A 17 -38.69 61.74 -51.17
CA ILE A 17 -39.16 60.34 -51.13
C ILE A 17 -40.57 60.23 -50.52
N ALA A 18 -40.89 61.06 -49.51
CA ALA A 18 -42.22 61.09 -48.91
C ALA A 18 -43.32 61.55 -49.89
N ASN A 19 -43.03 62.51 -50.79
CA ASN A 19 -43.99 63.01 -51.77
C ASN A 19 -44.32 62.02 -52.89
N ARG A 20 -43.40 61.11 -53.26
CA ARG A 20 -43.67 60.06 -54.26
C ARG A 20 -44.50 58.92 -53.69
N LEU A 21 -44.24 58.51 -52.45
CA LEU A 21 -45.05 57.49 -51.78
C LEU A 21 -46.48 57.99 -51.54
N LEU A 22 -46.67 59.23 -51.07
CA LEU A 22 -48.00 59.82 -50.91
C LEU A 22 -48.78 59.93 -52.22
N LEU A 23 -48.13 60.32 -53.32
CA LEU A 23 -48.76 60.38 -54.63
C LEU A 23 -49.23 59.00 -55.11
N THR A 24 -48.42 57.95 -54.87
CA THR A 24 -48.74 56.57 -55.27
C THR A 24 -49.89 55.99 -54.45
N TRP A 25 -49.94 56.30 -53.15
CA TRP A 25 -51.08 55.91 -52.30
C TRP A 25 -52.36 56.65 -52.70
N PHE A 26 -52.26 57.94 -53.02
CA PHE A 26 -53.43 58.73 -53.43
C PHE A 26 -53.98 58.27 -54.79
N THR A 27 -53.13 57.97 -55.77
CA THR A 27 -53.59 57.43 -57.07
C THR A 27 -54.20 56.04 -56.93
N THR A 28 -53.64 55.18 -56.06
CA THR A 28 -54.20 53.84 -55.80
C THR A 28 -55.57 53.92 -55.13
N ALA A 29 -55.73 54.82 -54.16
CA ALA A 29 -57.02 55.06 -53.50
C ALA A 29 -58.06 55.67 -54.46
N ALA A 30 -57.66 56.61 -55.31
CA ALA A 30 -58.54 57.22 -56.31
C ALA A 30 -59.00 56.20 -57.38
N LEU A 31 -58.08 55.38 -57.90
CA LEU A 31 -58.42 54.32 -58.87
C LEU A 31 -59.31 53.25 -58.25
N SER A 32 -59.06 52.86 -56.99
CA SER A 32 -59.91 51.90 -56.28
C SER A 32 -61.31 52.46 -56.01
N GLY A 33 -61.42 53.75 -55.67
CA GLY A 33 -62.70 54.45 -55.53
C GLY A 33 -63.49 54.54 -56.83
N ILE A 34 -62.82 54.86 -57.94
CA ILE A 34 -63.45 54.88 -59.28
C ILE A 34 -63.90 53.48 -59.69
N TYR A 35 -63.10 52.44 -59.41
CA TYR A 35 -63.48 51.05 -59.67
C TYR A 35 -64.70 50.61 -58.84
N LEU A 36 -64.78 50.99 -57.57
CA LEU A 36 -65.94 50.67 -56.72
C LEU A 36 -67.20 51.42 -57.17
N LEU A 37 -67.08 52.68 -57.60
CA LEU A 37 -68.20 53.43 -58.19
C LEU A 37 -68.65 52.82 -59.53
N TYR A 38 -67.72 52.37 -60.37
CA TYR A 38 -68.01 51.63 -61.60
C TYR A 38 -68.70 50.29 -61.30
N ALA A 39 -68.19 49.52 -60.34
CA ALA A 39 -68.78 48.25 -59.93
C ALA A 39 -70.19 48.44 -59.36
N GLN A 40 -70.42 49.50 -58.59
CA GLN A 40 -71.73 49.80 -58.02
C GLN A 40 -72.72 50.34 -59.08
N GLY A 41 -72.26 51.14 -60.04
CA GLY A 41 -73.05 51.59 -61.19
C GLY A 41 -73.43 50.45 -62.15
N MET A 42 -72.51 49.51 -62.40
CA MET A 42 -72.79 48.29 -63.18
C MET A 42 -73.73 47.34 -62.45
N ARG A 43 -73.69 47.30 -61.11
CA ARG A 43 -74.60 46.48 -60.30
C ARG A 43 -76.04 46.98 -60.35
N THR A 44 -76.26 48.29 -60.52
CA THR A 44 -77.60 48.88 -60.72
C THR A 44 -78.09 48.87 -62.17
N LEU A 45 -77.20 48.69 -63.16
CA LEU A 45 -77.56 48.59 -64.58
C LEU A 45 -77.89 47.16 -65.05
N ILE A 46 -77.61 46.14 -64.23
CA ILE A 46 -77.86 44.71 -64.52
C ILE A 46 -78.89 44.17 -63.50
N THR A 47 -80.04 44.84 -63.38
CA THR A 47 -81.16 44.29 -62.59
C THR A 47 -82.49 44.65 -63.25
N GLU A 48 -82.92 43.80 -64.19
CA GLU A 48 -84.30 43.49 -64.60
C GLU A 48 -84.21 42.62 -65.87
N GLN A 49 -84.86 41.47 -66.09
CA GLN A 49 -85.70 40.57 -65.31
C GLN A 49 -85.42 39.17 -65.88
N VAL A 50 -85.21 38.14 -65.04
CA VAL A 50 -85.50 36.76 -65.45
C VAL A 50 -86.47 36.19 -64.44
N ILE A 51 -87.71 36.09 -64.88
CA ILE A 51 -88.84 35.51 -64.20
C ILE A 51 -88.52 34.03 -63.95
N ARG A 52 -88.42 33.65 -62.68
CA ARG A 52 -88.31 32.26 -62.25
C ARG A 52 -89.70 31.64 -62.32
N GLN A 53 -89.98 30.87 -63.38
CA GLN A 53 -91.06 29.88 -63.34
C GLN A 53 -90.55 28.70 -62.53
N GLU A 54 -91.14 28.49 -61.35
CA GLU A 54 -91.01 27.26 -60.58
C GLU A 54 -91.62 26.11 -61.39
N PHE A 55 -90.78 25.17 -61.81
CA PHE A 55 -91.18 23.81 -62.12
C PHE A 55 -90.86 22.93 -60.91
N PRO A 56 -91.69 21.92 -60.62
CA PRO A 56 -91.67 21.19 -59.36
C PRO A 56 -90.33 20.47 -59.14
N GLU A 57 -89.98 20.39 -57.87
CA GLU A 57 -88.92 19.56 -57.31
C GLU A 57 -89.04 18.11 -57.83
N GLU A 58 -88.29 17.76 -58.87
CA GLU A 58 -87.84 16.38 -59.02
C GLU A 58 -86.67 16.19 -58.07
N VAL A 59 -87.03 15.90 -56.83
CA VAL A 59 -86.19 15.19 -55.88
C VAL A 59 -85.77 13.90 -56.57
N PHE A 60 -84.60 13.89 -57.22
CA PHE A 60 -83.86 12.65 -57.34
C PHE A 60 -83.35 12.31 -55.93
N THR A 61 -84.21 11.66 -55.15
CA THR A 61 -83.71 10.72 -54.15
C THR A 61 -82.99 9.66 -54.96
N SER A 62 -81.66 9.79 -55.11
CA SER A 62 -80.84 8.64 -55.40
C SER A 62 -81.27 7.56 -54.40
N PRO A 63 -81.61 6.35 -54.88
CA PRO A 63 -82.10 5.30 -54.00
C PRO A 63 -81.08 5.14 -52.87
N ALA A 64 -81.58 5.01 -51.65
CA ALA A 64 -80.76 4.51 -50.56
C ALA A 64 -80.23 3.13 -50.97
N TYR A 65 -79.07 3.11 -51.63
CA TYR A 65 -78.28 1.90 -51.77
C TYR A 65 -77.79 1.59 -50.37
N ALA A 66 -78.59 0.85 -49.61
CA ALA A 66 -78.10 0.05 -48.50
C ALA A 66 -77.23 -1.07 -49.12
N SER A 67 -76.06 -0.69 -49.64
CA SER A 67 -75.01 -1.63 -49.99
C SER A 67 -74.08 -1.73 -48.79
N GLY A 68 -73.57 -2.93 -48.50
CA GLY A 68 -72.59 -3.12 -47.41
C GLY A 68 -71.33 -2.22 -47.53
N ASN A 69 -71.14 -1.52 -48.64
CA ASN A 69 -70.06 -0.54 -48.81
C ASN A 69 -70.29 0.74 -47.99
N ASN A 70 -71.54 1.19 -47.82
CA ASN A 70 -71.86 2.39 -47.02
C ASN A 70 -71.61 2.12 -45.53
N GLU A 71 -71.97 0.93 -45.05
CA GLU A 71 -71.72 0.51 -43.66
C GLU A 71 -70.21 0.45 -43.37
N LYS A 72 -69.40 -0.03 -44.32
CA LYS A 72 -67.93 -0.05 -44.20
C LYS A 72 -67.34 1.35 -44.13
N ALA A 73 -67.81 2.29 -44.96
CA ALA A 73 -67.38 3.68 -44.88
C ALA A 73 -67.74 4.31 -43.53
N LYS A 74 -68.97 4.11 -43.02
CA LYS A 74 -69.38 4.61 -41.70
C LYS A 74 -68.56 4.02 -40.55
N ALA A 75 -68.19 2.74 -40.64
CA ALA A 75 -67.42 2.05 -39.61
C ALA A 75 -65.94 2.46 -39.59
N PHE A 76 -65.29 2.55 -40.76
CA PHE A 76 -63.84 2.71 -40.86
C PHE A 76 -63.37 4.09 -41.35
N LEU A 77 -64.28 4.94 -41.82
CA LEU A 77 -64.04 6.34 -42.20
C LEU A 77 -64.99 7.33 -41.48
N PRO A 78 -65.17 7.24 -40.14
CA PRO A 78 -66.16 8.04 -39.42
C PRO A 78 -65.88 9.55 -39.41
N GLU A 79 -64.66 9.97 -39.77
CA GLU A 79 -64.29 11.39 -39.89
C GLU A 79 -64.63 12.00 -41.26
N HIS A 80 -65.12 11.18 -42.20
CA HIS A 80 -65.35 11.56 -43.59
C HIS A 80 -66.76 11.15 -44.03
N ASP A 81 -67.78 11.84 -43.53
CA ASP A 81 -69.20 11.55 -43.81
C ASP A 81 -69.52 11.44 -45.30
N TRP A 82 -68.84 12.24 -46.14
CA TRP A 82 -68.98 12.20 -47.60
C TRP A 82 -68.67 10.82 -48.19
N ALA A 83 -67.79 10.01 -47.59
CA ALA A 83 -67.41 8.71 -48.12
C ALA A 83 -68.58 7.71 -48.09
N ALA A 84 -69.46 7.79 -47.08
CA ALA A 84 -70.61 6.90 -46.97
C ALA A 84 -71.70 7.19 -48.00
N ASP A 85 -71.84 8.47 -48.37
CA ASP A 85 -72.84 8.95 -49.34
C ASP A 85 -72.21 9.30 -50.71
N ALA A 86 -70.97 8.85 -50.94
CA ALA A 86 -70.19 9.22 -52.12
C ALA A 86 -70.91 8.85 -53.42
N ARG A 87 -70.92 9.79 -54.38
CA ARG A 87 -71.57 9.60 -55.69
C ARG A 87 -71.09 8.36 -56.45
N TYR A 88 -69.81 8.01 -56.32
CA TYR A 88 -69.22 6.83 -56.94
C TYR A 88 -68.51 5.96 -55.90
N GLN A 89 -68.89 4.69 -55.85
CA GLN A 89 -68.27 3.68 -54.99
C GLN A 89 -67.88 2.47 -55.84
N PHE A 90 -66.60 2.11 -55.81
CA PHE A 90 -66.07 0.96 -56.53
C PHE A 90 -65.70 -0.11 -55.50
N LYS A 91 -66.03 -1.37 -55.80
CA LYS A 91 -65.64 -2.53 -55.01
C LYS A 91 -64.93 -3.52 -55.91
N ASP A 92 -63.75 -3.95 -55.46
CA ASP A 92 -63.00 -5.05 -56.06
C ASP A 92 -62.48 -5.97 -54.95
N GLU A 93 -63.10 -7.15 -54.82
CA GLU A 93 -62.89 -8.11 -53.73
C GLU A 93 -62.91 -7.48 -52.31
N ASN A 94 -61.72 -7.24 -51.76
CA ASN A 94 -61.40 -6.72 -50.43
C ASN A 94 -60.97 -5.25 -50.45
N VAL A 95 -61.06 -4.57 -51.61
CA VAL A 95 -60.78 -3.14 -51.78
C VAL A 95 -62.06 -2.38 -52.09
N TYR A 96 -62.26 -1.25 -51.41
CA TYR A 96 -63.40 -0.36 -51.58
C TYR A 96 -62.87 1.05 -51.83
N VAL A 97 -63.32 1.71 -52.89
CA VAL A 97 -62.88 3.06 -53.28
C VAL A 97 -64.09 3.99 -53.37
N TYR A 98 -63.98 5.18 -52.79
CA TYR A 98 -65.04 6.17 -52.69
C TYR A 98 -64.58 7.51 -53.31
N THR A 99 -65.41 8.12 -54.15
CA THR A 99 -65.14 9.44 -54.77
C THR A 99 -66.44 10.16 -55.17
N GLU A 100 -66.42 11.50 -55.20
CA GLU A 100 -67.55 12.29 -55.71
C GLU A 100 -67.46 12.56 -57.21
N GLN A 101 -66.24 12.73 -57.70
CA GLN A 101 -65.96 13.07 -59.10
C GLN A 101 -64.79 12.24 -59.61
N TRP A 102 -64.82 11.90 -60.89
CA TRP A 102 -63.70 11.25 -61.55
C TRP A 102 -63.50 11.79 -62.96
N GLU A 103 -62.23 11.94 -63.38
CA GLU A 103 -61.83 12.38 -64.71
C GLU A 103 -60.81 11.41 -65.33
N GLN A 104 -60.98 11.05 -66.59
CA GLN A 104 -59.98 10.27 -67.33
C GLN A 104 -58.82 11.15 -67.80
N LYS A 105 -57.60 10.63 -67.70
CA LYS A 105 -56.36 11.22 -68.21
C LYS A 105 -55.55 10.15 -68.97
N GLU A 106 -54.51 10.58 -69.68
CA GLU A 106 -53.53 9.70 -70.36
C GLU A 106 -54.16 8.59 -71.22
N ASN A 107 -54.90 8.96 -72.28
CA ASN A 107 -55.54 8.00 -73.20
C ASN A 107 -56.35 6.91 -72.48
N GLN A 108 -57.11 7.29 -71.45
CA GLN A 108 -57.97 6.41 -70.63
C GLN A 108 -57.21 5.42 -69.72
N ARG A 109 -55.88 5.52 -69.58
CA ARG A 109 -55.10 4.64 -68.70
C ARG A 109 -54.88 5.20 -67.29
N ALA A 110 -55.24 6.46 -67.05
CA ALA A 110 -55.17 7.08 -65.74
C ALA A 110 -56.52 7.71 -65.35
N VAL A 111 -56.86 7.62 -64.06
CA VAL A 111 -58.09 8.18 -63.50
C VAL A 111 -57.72 9.13 -62.36
N ARG A 112 -58.24 10.35 -62.42
CA ARG A 112 -58.19 11.31 -61.32
C ARG A 112 -59.47 11.24 -60.51
N LEU A 113 -59.36 11.04 -59.20
CA LEU A 113 -60.45 10.91 -58.24
C LEU A 113 -60.43 12.10 -57.27
N THR A 114 -61.58 12.69 -56.96
CA THR A 114 -61.67 13.89 -56.10
C THR A 114 -63.04 13.97 -55.39
N PRO A 115 -63.08 14.02 -54.05
CA PRO A 115 -62.04 13.57 -53.11
C PRO A 115 -61.84 12.04 -53.18
N PHE A 116 -60.79 11.50 -52.56
CA PHE A 116 -60.45 10.08 -52.66
C PHE A 116 -60.39 9.41 -51.29
N ALA A 117 -61.05 8.26 -51.15
CA ALA A 117 -60.86 7.36 -50.02
C ALA A 117 -60.82 5.91 -50.50
N MET A 118 -59.99 5.09 -49.87
CA MET A 118 -59.82 3.67 -50.16
C MET A 118 -59.74 2.86 -48.87
N LEU A 119 -60.45 1.74 -48.79
CA LEU A 119 -60.35 0.75 -47.72
C LEU A 119 -59.84 -0.57 -48.31
N MET A 120 -58.81 -1.15 -47.70
CA MET A 120 -58.21 -2.42 -48.09
C MET A 120 -58.21 -3.38 -46.90
N PHE A 121 -58.97 -4.47 -47.00
CA PHE A 121 -59.08 -5.50 -45.97
C PHE A 121 -58.08 -6.64 -46.23
N ASP A 122 -57.58 -7.32 -45.20
CA ASP A 122 -56.75 -8.50 -45.37
C ASP A 122 -57.56 -9.69 -45.94
N ARG A 123 -56.98 -10.46 -46.86
CA ARG A 123 -57.68 -11.60 -47.51
C ARG A 123 -57.98 -12.77 -46.56
N LYS A 124 -57.11 -13.02 -45.58
CA LYS A 124 -57.20 -14.14 -44.64
C LYS A 124 -57.98 -13.78 -43.38
N LYS A 125 -57.74 -12.57 -42.85
CA LYS A 125 -58.38 -12.08 -41.61
C LYS A 125 -59.70 -11.35 -41.86
N GLY A 126 -59.91 -10.80 -43.07
CA GLY A 126 -61.16 -10.12 -43.41
C GLY A 126 -61.44 -8.93 -42.47
N GLU A 127 -62.60 -8.94 -41.83
CA GLU A 127 -63.08 -7.86 -40.94
C GLU A 127 -62.67 -8.04 -39.48
N THR A 128 -61.96 -9.12 -39.12
CA THR A 128 -61.46 -9.31 -37.74
C THR A 128 -60.30 -8.37 -37.39
N GLU A 129 -59.72 -7.70 -38.39
CA GLU A 129 -58.65 -6.73 -38.24
C GLU A 129 -59.04 -5.45 -38.98
N ALA A 130 -58.64 -4.29 -38.46
CA ALA A 130 -58.96 -3.01 -39.08
C ALA A 130 -58.34 -2.92 -40.49
N PRO A 131 -59.07 -2.44 -41.51
CA PRO A 131 -58.53 -2.30 -42.86
C PRO A 131 -57.46 -1.21 -42.92
N ILE A 132 -56.60 -1.28 -43.94
CA ILE A 132 -55.79 -0.14 -44.33
C ILE A 132 -56.70 0.86 -45.03
N ALA A 133 -56.91 2.02 -44.42
CA ALA A 133 -57.68 3.12 -44.99
C ALA A 133 -56.74 4.22 -45.51
N LEU A 134 -56.87 4.61 -46.78
CA LEU A 134 -56.16 5.74 -47.38
C LEU A 134 -57.16 6.83 -47.75
N VAL A 135 -56.94 8.05 -47.28
CA VAL A 135 -57.78 9.21 -47.62
C VAL A 135 -56.89 10.33 -48.13
N SER A 136 -57.27 10.94 -49.25
CA SER A 136 -56.59 12.11 -49.81
C SER A 136 -57.55 13.10 -50.47
N GLU A 137 -57.06 14.33 -50.67
CA GLU A 137 -57.84 15.37 -51.37
C GLU A 137 -58.05 15.00 -52.84
N LYS A 138 -57.03 14.41 -53.47
CA LYS A 138 -57.09 13.90 -54.84
C LYS A 138 -56.23 12.65 -54.97
N ALA A 139 -56.59 11.77 -55.88
CA ALA A 139 -55.73 10.66 -56.28
C ALA A 139 -55.65 10.57 -57.80
N LEU A 140 -54.46 10.30 -58.32
CA LEU A 140 -54.25 9.93 -59.72
C LEU A 140 -53.77 8.48 -59.75
N VAL A 141 -54.58 7.58 -60.32
CA VAL A 141 -54.25 6.15 -60.38
C VAL A 141 -54.06 5.74 -61.83
N ARG A 142 -52.95 5.08 -62.14
CA ARG A 142 -52.62 4.57 -63.48
C ARG A 142 -52.69 3.05 -63.50
N PHE A 143 -53.38 2.51 -64.50
CA PHE A 143 -53.66 1.09 -64.65
C PHE A 143 -52.90 0.47 -65.84
N GLU A 144 -52.85 -0.87 -65.88
CA GLU A 144 -52.24 -1.64 -66.97
C GLU A 144 -52.99 -1.51 -68.30
N TYR A 145 -54.33 -1.51 -68.24
CA TYR A 145 -55.20 -1.41 -69.41
C TYR A 145 -56.06 -0.12 -69.37
N PRO A 146 -56.54 0.38 -70.52
CA PRO A 146 -57.47 1.51 -70.56
C PRO A 146 -58.77 1.23 -69.79
N PHE A 147 -59.18 2.15 -68.92
CA PHE A 147 -60.37 2.10 -68.09
C PHE A 147 -61.51 2.94 -68.70
N GLY A 148 -62.74 2.42 -68.75
CA GLY A 148 -63.89 3.23 -69.17
C GLY A 148 -65.24 2.51 -69.06
N ILE A 149 -66.34 3.24 -69.34
CA ILE A 149 -67.72 2.74 -69.20
C ILE A 149 -68.00 1.46 -70.02
N LYS A 150 -67.19 1.18 -71.06
CA LYS A 150 -67.27 -0.03 -71.90
C LYS A 150 -66.21 -1.10 -71.59
N HIS A 151 -65.19 -0.80 -70.79
CA HIS A 151 -64.12 -1.71 -70.39
C HIS A 151 -64.08 -1.80 -68.87
N THR A 152 -64.66 -2.88 -68.35
CA THR A 152 -64.94 -3.05 -66.91
C THR A 152 -63.77 -3.55 -66.08
N ASP A 153 -62.66 -3.97 -66.70
CA ASP A 153 -61.48 -4.46 -66.00
C ASP A 153 -60.21 -3.74 -66.49
N PRO A 154 -59.72 -2.73 -65.76
CA PRO A 154 -58.51 -1.99 -66.10
C PRO A 154 -57.22 -2.74 -65.73
N GLY A 155 -57.31 -3.92 -65.11
CA GLY A 155 -56.18 -4.64 -64.56
C GLY A 155 -55.54 -3.93 -63.36
N ARG A 156 -54.25 -4.21 -63.13
CA ARG A 156 -53.56 -3.79 -61.91
C ARG A 156 -53.08 -2.34 -61.90
N MET A 157 -52.82 -1.83 -60.70
CA MET A 157 -52.27 -0.49 -60.49
C MET A 157 -50.76 -0.49 -60.74
N ILE A 158 -50.32 0.25 -61.77
CA ILE A 158 -48.90 0.39 -62.14
C ILE A 158 -48.25 1.59 -61.42
N ALA A 159 -49.01 2.67 -61.23
CA ALA A 159 -48.54 3.84 -60.50
C ALA A 159 -49.72 4.58 -59.86
N GLY A 160 -49.44 5.33 -58.81
CA GLY A 160 -50.44 6.16 -58.15
C GLY A 160 -49.84 7.38 -57.50
N SER A 161 -50.55 8.51 -57.49
CA SER A 161 -50.25 9.64 -56.62
C SER A 161 -51.45 9.98 -55.74
N LEU A 162 -51.20 10.29 -54.48
CA LEU A 162 -52.16 10.83 -53.53
C LEU A 162 -51.77 12.28 -53.26
N ASP A 163 -52.46 13.21 -53.91
CA ASP A 163 -52.13 14.63 -53.87
C ASP A 163 -52.87 15.33 -52.71
N GLY A 164 -52.24 16.36 -52.14
CA GLY A 164 -52.80 17.12 -51.03
C GLY A 164 -52.50 16.49 -49.68
N ARG A 165 -53.39 16.67 -48.71
CA ARG A 165 -53.29 16.03 -47.38
C ARG A 165 -53.68 14.56 -47.50
N VAL A 166 -52.86 13.69 -46.93
CA VAL A 166 -53.06 12.24 -46.95
C VAL A 166 -53.10 11.72 -45.52
N LYS A 167 -54.13 10.92 -45.22
CA LYS A 167 -54.25 10.14 -43.97
C LYS A 167 -54.26 8.67 -44.35
N ILE A 168 -53.35 7.90 -43.77
CA ILE A 168 -53.33 6.44 -43.86
C ILE A 168 -53.61 5.92 -42.46
N THR A 169 -54.56 5.00 -42.30
CA THR A 169 -54.81 4.30 -41.04
C THR A 169 -54.80 2.79 -41.27
N GLY A 170 -54.52 2.00 -40.24
CA GLY A 170 -54.47 0.55 -40.37
C GLY A 170 -54.51 -0.18 -39.02
N PRO A 171 -54.20 -1.49 -39.03
CA PRO A 171 -54.14 -2.33 -37.83
C PRO A 171 -53.21 -1.78 -36.74
N ASN A 172 -53.39 -2.23 -35.50
CA ASN A 172 -52.54 -1.90 -34.34
C ASN A 172 -52.39 -0.39 -34.08
N GLY A 173 -53.40 0.39 -34.43
CA GLY A 173 -53.39 1.84 -34.26
C GLY A 173 -52.44 2.57 -35.20
N LEU A 174 -52.11 1.97 -36.35
CA LEU A 174 -51.32 2.63 -37.40
C LEU A 174 -52.07 3.87 -37.89
N ILE A 175 -51.40 5.02 -37.83
CA ILE A 175 -51.85 6.28 -38.43
C ILE A 175 -50.63 6.94 -39.06
N ILE A 176 -50.73 7.38 -40.30
CA ILE A 176 -49.72 8.19 -41.00
C ILE A 176 -50.41 9.41 -41.58
N TRP A 177 -49.96 10.58 -41.19
CA TRP A 177 -50.33 11.86 -41.76
C TRP A 177 -49.19 12.37 -42.63
N GLY A 178 -49.48 12.76 -43.85
CA GLY A 178 -48.48 13.35 -44.73
C GLY A 178 -49.10 14.08 -45.90
N ARG A 179 -48.30 14.34 -46.93
CA ARG A 179 -48.75 15.00 -48.16
C ARG A 179 -48.06 14.41 -49.37
N ASN A 180 -48.76 14.36 -50.51
CA ASN A 180 -48.18 14.00 -51.81
C ASN A 180 -47.40 12.68 -51.76
N PHE A 181 -48.12 11.55 -51.68
CA PHE A 181 -47.51 10.22 -51.76
C PHE A 181 -47.49 9.74 -53.20
N PHE A 182 -46.41 9.08 -53.60
CA PHE A 182 -46.24 8.53 -54.94
C PHE A 182 -45.89 7.05 -54.83
N TYR A 183 -46.54 6.24 -55.65
CA TYR A 183 -46.27 4.83 -55.85
C TYR A 183 -45.92 4.61 -57.32
N ASP A 184 -44.88 3.82 -57.57
CA ASP A 184 -44.50 3.37 -58.89
C ASP A 184 -44.02 1.91 -58.85
N GLU A 185 -44.61 1.06 -59.68
CA GLU A 185 -44.32 -0.37 -59.75
C GLU A 185 -42.88 -0.64 -60.25
N ALA A 186 -42.34 0.20 -61.13
CA ALA A 186 -40.99 0.01 -61.66
C ALA A 186 -39.90 0.21 -60.59
N SER A 187 -40.13 1.15 -59.67
CA SER A 187 -39.23 1.41 -58.54
C SER A 187 -39.55 0.60 -57.28
N MET A 188 -40.71 -0.07 -57.22
CA MET A 188 -41.23 -0.79 -56.04
C MET A 188 -41.11 0.02 -54.76
N ASN A 189 -41.54 1.28 -54.84
CA ASN A 189 -41.34 2.25 -53.78
C ASN A 189 -42.58 3.12 -53.57
N ILE A 190 -42.92 3.39 -52.31
CA ILE A 190 -43.85 4.46 -51.93
C ILE A 190 -43.03 5.57 -51.31
N TYR A 191 -43.08 6.77 -51.88
CA TYR A 191 -42.32 7.90 -51.34
C TYR A 191 -43.15 9.18 -51.19
N SER A 192 -42.77 9.99 -50.21
CA SER A 192 -43.17 11.39 -50.07
C SER A 192 -41.97 12.21 -49.62
N ALA A 193 -41.80 13.40 -50.19
CA ALA A 193 -40.78 14.37 -49.77
C ALA A 193 -41.28 15.34 -48.67
N SER A 194 -42.58 15.30 -48.37
CA SER A 194 -43.22 16.23 -47.42
C SER A 194 -43.03 15.77 -45.97
N GLU A 195 -43.35 16.64 -45.03
CA GLU A 195 -43.44 16.25 -43.62
C GLU A 195 -44.46 15.13 -43.42
N VAL A 196 -44.06 14.17 -42.58
CA VAL A 196 -44.84 13.00 -42.20
C VAL A 196 -44.90 12.92 -40.68
N GLN A 197 -46.06 12.58 -40.15
CA GLN A 197 -46.25 12.20 -38.75
C GLN A 197 -46.87 10.82 -38.71
N PHE A 198 -46.45 9.97 -37.79
CA PHE A 198 -47.01 8.64 -37.65
C PHE A 198 -47.23 8.25 -36.20
N ALA A 199 -48.17 7.32 -36.03
CA ALA A 199 -48.45 6.60 -34.80
C ALA A 199 -48.56 5.13 -35.12
N TYR A 200 -47.98 4.27 -34.30
CA TYR A 200 -48.13 2.82 -34.37
C TYR A 200 -48.04 2.27 -32.95
N GLU A 201 -49.08 1.56 -32.48
CA GLU A 201 -49.23 1.13 -31.09
C GLU A 201 -49.02 2.29 -30.08
N ASP A 202 -47.97 2.23 -29.26
CA ASP A 202 -47.55 3.27 -28.32
C ASP A 202 -46.41 4.16 -28.87
N HIS A 203 -45.89 3.87 -30.07
CA HIS A 203 -44.82 4.62 -30.71
C HIS A 203 -45.39 5.78 -31.54
N ARG A 204 -44.74 6.94 -31.47
CA ARG A 204 -45.13 8.13 -32.24
C ARG A 204 -43.89 8.72 -32.89
N GLY A 205 -44.02 9.34 -34.05
CA GLY A 205 -42.89 10.04 -34.65
C GLY A 205 -43.26 11.00 -35.76
N LYS A 206 -42.27 11.77 -36.18
CA LYS A 206 -42.35 12.68 -37.31
C LYS A 206 -41.01 12.75 -38.03
N ALA A 207 -41.04 13.07 -39.31
CA ALA A 207 -39.85 13.27 -40.14
C ALA A 207 -40.17 14.14 -41.36
N ARG A 208 -39.11 14.61 -42.04
CA ARG A 208 -39.23 15.23 -43.36
C ARG A 208 -38.95 14.21 -44.45
N GLY A 209 -40.02 13.68 -45.01
CA GLY A 209 -40.02 12.68 -46.06
C GLY A 209 -40.00 11.24 -45.52
N ILE A 210 -40.67 10.37 -46.26
CA ILE A 210 -40.78 8.93 -46.01
C ILE A 210 -40.61 8.17 -47.32
N GLU A 211 -40.01 6.99 -47.23
CA GLU A 211 -39.82 6.05 -48.32
C GLU A 211 -40.11 4.65 -47.78
N MET A 212 -40.90 3.86 -48.50
CA MET A 212 -41.22 2.48 -48.15
C MET A 212 -40.85 1.60 -49.33
N LYS A 213 -39.81 0.78 -49.15
CA LYS A 213 -39.37 -0.16 -50.18
C LYS A 213 -40.21 -1.43 -50.08
N LEU A 214 -40.79 -1.81 -51.20
CA LEU A 214 -41.80 -2.86 -51.28
C LEU A 214 -41.19 -4.17 -51.77
N ILE A 215 -41.84 -5.27 -51.42
CA ILE A 215 -41.53 -6.61 -51.92
C ILE A 215 -42.43 -6.88 -53.12
N PRO A 216 -41.86 -7.17 -54.30
CA PRO A 216 -42.65 -7.45 -55.49
C PRO A 216 -43.45 -8.74 -55.31
N ALA A 217 -44.70 -8.77 -55.79
CA ALA A 217 -45.52 -9.98 -55.73
C ALA A 217 -44.99 -11.08 -56.66
N THR A 218 -44.95 -12.32 -56.16
CA THR A 218 -44.42 -13.50 -56.86
C THR A 218 -45.39 -14.02 -57.93
N THR A 219 -46.67 -13.64 -57.84
CA THR A 219 -47.73 -14.02 -58.80
C THR A 219 -48.30 -12.77 -59.48
N LYS A 220 -48.52 -12.81 -60.80
CA LYS A 220 -49.18 -11.70 -61.53
C LYS A 220 -50.64 -11.59 -61.09
N LEU A 221 -50.94 -10.57 -60.28
CA LEU A 221 -52.30 -10.24 -59.84
C LEU A 221 -53.07 -9.56 -61.00
N GLN A 222 -54.32 -9.98 -61.24
CA GLN A 222 -55.26 -9.34 -62.20
C GLN A 222 -56.16 -8.28 -61.51
N GLU A 223 -55.95 -8.01 -60.23
CA GLU A 223 -56.80 -7.17 -59.36
C GLU A 223 -56.42 -5.68 -59.39
N LEU A 224 -57.30 -4.78 -58.94
CA LEU A 224 -57.08 -3.32 -58.77
C LEU A 224 -56.09 -2.96 -57.63
N LYS A 225 -55.01 -3.73 -57.47
CA LYS A 225 -53.99 -3.52 -56.41
C LYS A 225 -52.60 -3.29 -56.99
N PRO A 226 -51.71 -2.64 -56.21
CA PRO A 226 -50.27 -2.72 -56.44
C PRO A 226 -49.79 -4.18 -56.47
N ALA A 227 -48.83 -4.50 -57.35
CA ALA A 227 -48.20 -5.83 -57.41
C ALA A 227 -47.18 -6.03 -56.28
N VAL A 228 -47.64 -5.90 -55.03
CA VAL A 228 -46.82 -5.82 -53.82
C VAL A 228 -47.28 -6.86 -52.81
N GLU A 229 -46.35 -7.67 -52.31
CA GLU A 229 -46.62 -8.63 -51.23
C GLU A 229 -46.45 -7.96 -49.85
N GLY A 230 -45.44 -7.12 -49.66
CA GLY A 230 -45.22 -6.51 -48.35
C GLY A 230 -44.25 -5.34 -48.38
N ILE A 231 -43.90 -4.87 -47.19
CA ILE A 231 -42.89 -3.81 -46.99
C ILE A 231 -41.62 -4.48 -46.51
N ARG A 232 -40.51 -4.21 -47.22
CA ARG A 232 -39.17 -4.67 -46.84
C ARG A 232 -38.51 -3.71 -45.85
N GLU A 233 -38.58 -2.42 -46.15
CA GLU A 233 -37.84 -1.38 -45.44
C GLU A 233 -38.65 -0.09 -45.37
N ILE A 234 -38.66 0.55 -44.21
CA ILE A 234 -39.25 1.88 -44.01
C ILE A 234 -38.12 2.87 -43.71
N VAL A 235 -38.04 3.95 -44.47
CA VAL A 235 -37.02 4.99 -44.32
C VAL A 235 -37.68 6.34 -44.09
N LEU A 236 -37.45 6.92 -42.92
CA LEU A 236 -37.71 8.33 -42.63
C LEU A 236 -36.45 9.11 -42.99
N ARG A 237 -36.55 10.10 -43.87
CA ARG A 237 -35.36 10.58 -44.61
C ARG A 237 -34.49 11.60 -43.86
N HIS A 238 -35.12 12.57 -43.20
CA HIS A 238 -34.41 13.67 -42.51
C HIS A 238 -35.21 14.14 -41.30
N ASP A 239 -34.54 14.82 -40.36
CA ASP A 239 -35.15 15.52 -39.22
C ASP A 239 -36.12 14.63 -38.44
N VAL A 240 -35.66 13.42 -38.10
CA VAL A 240 -36.47 12.39 -37.45
C VAL A 240 -36.60 12.69 -35.96
N GLU A 241 -37.82 12.74 -35.46
CA GLU A 241 -38.13 12.79 -34.04
C GLU A 241 -39.14 11.69 -33.70
N MET A 242 -38.76 10.77 -32.82
CA MET A 242 -39.57 9.63 -32.40
C MET A 242 -39.71 9.58 -30.89
N THR A 243 -40.90 9.23 -30.41
CA THR A 243 -41.18 8.84 -29.02
C THR A 243 -41.43 7.34 -29.02
N LEU A 244 -40.50 6.60 -28.44
CA LEU A 244 -40.49 5.15 -28.41
C LEU A 244 -40.99 4.66 -27.04
N ALA A 245 -41.94 3.74 -27.04
CA ALA A 245 -42.37 3.06 -25.83
C ALA A 245 -41.33 2.01 -25.39
N ILE A 246 -40.95 2.07 -24.12
CA ILE A 246 -40.06 1.14 -23.43
C ILE A 246 -40.93 0.30 -22.50
N LYS A 247 -40.59 -0.99 -22.38
CA LYS A 247 -41.32 -1.93 -21.52
C LYS A 247 -41.37 -1.42 -20.07
N LYS A 248 -42.56 -1.39 -19.48
CA LYS A 248 -42.80 -0.94 -18.10
C LYS A 248 -42.01 -1.81 -17.12
N SER A 249 -41.23 -1.17 -16.25
CA SER A 249 -40.61 -1.85 -15.10
C SER A 249 -41.71 -2.43 -14.20
N THR A 250 -41.59 -3.69 -13.82
CA THR A 250 -42.56 -4.47 -13.04
C THR A 250 -42.57 -4.13 -11.55
N GLN A 251 -41.67 -3.24 -11.08
CA GLN A 251 -41.59 -2.86 -9.67
C GLN A 251 -42.45 -1.62 -9.35
N PRO A 252 -43.16 -1.59 -8.22
CA PRO A 252 -43.82 -0.39 -7.72
C PRO A 252 -42.75 0.57 -7.17
N THR A 253 -42.26 1.48 -8.00
CA THR A 253 -41.55 2.67 -7.54
C THR A 253 -42.56 3.79 -7.30
N GLU A 254 -42.35 4.61 -6.27
CA GLU A 254 -43.21 5.73 -5.87
C GLU A 254 -43.38 6.76 -7.01
N TYR A 255 -42.42 6.79 -7.93
CA TYR A 255 -42.50 7.42 -9.25
C TYR A 255 -42.19 6.37 -10.32
N ALA A 256 -43.15 6.04 -11.18
CA ALA A 256 -42.90 5.15 -12.31
C ALA A 256 -42.02 5.89 -13.34
N ALA A 257 -40.82 5.37 -13.62
CA ALA A 257 -39.96 5.87 -14.69
C ALA A 257 -40.76 5.99 -15.99
N SER A 258 -40.47 7.02 -16.79
CA SER A 258 -41.19 7.25 -18.04
C SER A 258 -41.08 6.01 -18.92
N ARG A 259 -42.23 5.46 -19.33
CA ARG A 259 -42.29 4.38 -20.32
C ARG A 259 -41.93 4.85 -21.73
N PHE A 260 -41.51 6.09 -21.91
CA PHE A 260 -41.21 6.66 -23.22
C PHE A 260 -39.82 7.29 -23.23
N ALA A 261 -39.02 6.93 -24.24
CA ALA A 261 -37.80 7.65 -24.60
C ALA A 261 -38.02 8.44 -25.89
N ARG A 262 -37.41 9.62 -25.97
CA ARG A 262 -37.47 10.48 -27.15
C ARG A 262 -36.13 10.39 -27.89
N VAL A 263 -36.18 10.06 -29.16
CA VAL A 263 -35.01 9.98 -30.05
C VAL A 263 -35.14 11.07 -31.11
N LYS A 264 -34.10 11.89 -31.26
CA LYS A 264 -33.98 12.90 -32.31
C LYS A 264 -32.76 12.57 -33.17
N SER A 265 -32.86 12.77 -34.47
CA SER A 265 -31.80 12.53 -35.44
C SER A 265 -31.94 13.56 -36.57
N SER A 266 -30.82 14.18 -36.96
CA SER A 266 -30.80 15.12 -38.08
C SER A 266 -30.89 14.40 -39.44
N GLY A 267 -30.38 13.17 -39.48
CA GLY A 267 -30.38 12.31 -40.67
C GLY A 267 -31.61 11.40 -40.76
N SER A 268 -31.36 10.17 -41.21
CA SER A 268 -32.40 9.20 -41.53
C SER A 268 -32.63 8.19 -40.40
N PHE A 269 -33.85 7.66 -40.36
CA PHE A 269 -34.18 6.45 -39.63
C PHE A 269 -34.62 5.37 -40.62
N THR A 270 -33.98 4.21 -40.57
CA THR A 270 -34.32 3.03 -41.37
C THR A 270 -34.81 1.93 -40.44
N PHE A 271 -35.95 1.32 -40.75
CA PHE A 271 -36.40 0.08 -40.14
C PHE A 271 -36.48 -1.02 -41.20
N ASP A 272 -35.64 -2.03 -41.06
CA ASP A 272 -35.60 -3.21 -41.92
C ASP A 272 -36.49 -4.31 -41.30
N LEU A 273 -37.54 -4.72 -42.02
CA LEU A 273 -38.52 -5.67 -41.51
C LEU A 273 -38.06 -7.13 -41.65
N GLU A 274 -37.04 -7.42 -42.46
CA GLU A 274 -36.49 -8.77 -42.60
C GLU A 274 -35.57 -9.09 -41.42
N THR A 275 -34.71 -8.13 -41.05
CA THR A 275 -33.78 -8.24 -39.92
C THR A 275 -34.36 -7.76 -38.59
N ASN A 276 -35.51 -7.07 -38.61
CA ASN A 276 -36.12 -6.39 -37.45
C ASN A 276 -35.14 -5.42 -36.77
N GLN A 277 -34.37 -4.67 -37.57
CA GLN A 277 -33.37 -3.72 -37.10
C GLN A 277 -33.79 -2.28 -37.41
N GLY A 278 -33.82 -1.43 -36.39
CA GLY A 278 -33.99 0.01 -36.52
C GLY A 278 -32.65 0.74 -36.44
N THR A 279 -32.37 1.69 -37.34
CA THR A 279 -31.10 2.43 -37.38
C THR A 279 -31.35 3.92 -37.57
N PHE A 280 -30.95 4.76 -36.60
CA PHE A 280 -30.89 6.22 -36.71
C PHE A 280 -29.48 6.66 -37.12
N LYS A 281 -29.36 7.69 -37.95
CA LYS A 281 -28.08 8.24 -38.43
C LYS A 281 -28.01 9.76 -38.26
N ASP A 282 -26.80 10.28 -38.09
CA ASP A 282 -26.43 11.70 -38.05
C ASP A 282 -27.02 12.50 -36.85
N ASP A 283 -26.17 12.86 -35.89
CA ASP A 283 -26.51 13.60 -34.65
C ASP A 283 -27.73 13.01 -33.93
N VAL A 284 -27.59 11.76 -33.51
CA VAL A 284 -28.65 11.04 -32.80
C VAL A 284 -28.58 11.37 -31.31
N ARG A 285 -29.69 11.85 -30.76
CA ARG A 285 -29.84 12.17 -29.33
C ARG A 285 -31.05 11.46 -28.75
N VAL A 286 -30.80 10.65 -27.73
CA VAL A 286 -31.83 9.97 -26.95
C VAL A 286 -32.00 10.70 -25.63
N TYR A 287 -33.24 10.88 -25.21
CA TYR A 287 -33.63 11.47 -23.93
C TYR A 287 -34.65 10.56 -23.25
N HIS A 288 -34.32 10.04 -22.07
CA HIS A 288 -35.16 9.13 -21.29
C HIS A 288 -35.39 9.69 -19.88
N PRO A 289 -36.60 10.15 -19.53
CA PRO A 289 -36.89 10.63 -18.18
C PRO A 289 -36.93 9.48 -17.16
N THR A 290 -36.05 9.53 -16.15
CA THR A 290 -36.02 8.52 -15.07
C THR A 290 -36.88 8.93 -13.86
N SER A 291 -36.98 10.24 -13.59
CA SER A 291 -37.83 10.82 -12.54
C SER A 291 -38.38 12.19 -12.98
N PRO A 292 -39.28 12.85 -12.21
CA PRO A 292 -39.77 14.19 -12.56
C PRO A 292 -38.68 15.27 -12.70
N GLN A 293 -37.49 15.05 -12.12
CA GLN A 293 -36.39 16.02 -12.09
C GLN A 293 -35.11 15.51 -12.77
N HIS A 294 -35.04 14.23 -13.14
CA HIS A 294 -33.82 13.61 -13.69
C HIS A 294 -34.11 12.89 -15.00
N ALA A 295 -33.16 12.94 -15.92
CA ALA A 295 -33.19 12.20 -17.17
C ALA A 295 -31.83 11.62 -17.54
N ASP A 296 -31.87 10.55 -18.32
CA ASP A 296 -30.71 9.97 -18.97
C ASP A 296 -30.66 10.45 -20.43
N THR A 297 -29.46 10.78 -20.92
CA THR A 297 -29.22 11.19 -22.31
C THR A 297 -28.13 10.36 -22.97
N LEU A 298 -28.30 10.06 -24.25
CA LEU A 298 -27.31 9.39 -25.08
C LEU A 298 -27.14 10.15 -26.39
N GLU A 299 -25.92 10.58 -26.69
CA GLU A 299 -25.56 11.26 -27.93
C GLU A 299 -24.61 10.38 -28.75
N CYS A 300 -24.87 10.20 -30.06
CA CYS A 300 -24.03 9.41 -30.95
C CYS A 300 -24.23 9.75 -32.44
N ASP A 301 -23.35 9.27 -33.32
CA ASP A 301 -23.50 9.45 -34.78
C ASP A 301 -24.48 8.43 -35.39
N THR A 302 -24.55 7.22 -34.85
CA THR A 302 -25.44 6.15 -35.31
C THR A 302 -25.94 5.33 -34.13
N LEU A 303 -27.26 5.11 -34.07
CA LEU A 303 -27.93 4.29 -33.08
C LEU A 303 -28.66 3.15 -33.77
N GLN A 304 -28.25 1.91 -33.49
CA GLN A 304 -28.89 0.70 -33.96
C GLN A 304 -29.67 0.05 -32.80
N LEU A 305 -30.89 -0.39 -33.10
CA LEU A 305 -31.78 -1.08 -32.18
C LEU A 305 -32.18 -2.41 -32.84
N GLN A 306 -31.82 -3.52 -32.20
CA GLN A 306 -32.18 -4.87 -32.64
C GLN A 306 -33.39 -5.37 -31.87
N PHE A 307 -34.33 -5.98 -32.60
CA PHE A 307 -35.54 -6.56 -32.03
C PHE A 307 -35.67 -8.05 -32.40
N VAL A 308 -36.32 -8.80 -31.52
CA VAL A 308 -36.71 -10.20 -31.75
C VAL A 308 -38.22 -10.33 -31.79
N ARG A 309 -38.73 -11.19 -32.68
CA ARG A 309 -40.18 -11.47 -32.77
C ARG A 309 -40.58 -12.47 -31.69
N LYS A 310 -41.70 -12.19 -31.04
CA LYS A 310 -42.36 -13.10 -30.11
C LYS A 310 -43.74 -13.51 -30.61
N ASP A 311 -44.10 -14.77 -30.40
CA ASP A 311 -45.47 -15.25 -30.62
C ASP A 311 -46.43 -14.69 -29.55
N GLU A 312 -47.74 -14.94 -29.72
CA GLU A 312 -48.78 -14.51 -28.76
C GLU A 312 -48.60 -15.15 -27.36
N GLN A 313 -47.81 -16.22 -27.26
CA GLN A 313 -47.49 -16.94 -26.03
C GLN A 313 -46.17 -16.45 -25.39
N GLY A 314 -45.45 -15.52 -26.04
CA GLY A 314 -44.21 -14.90 -25.56
C GLY A 314 -42.91 -15.63 -25.92
N ASN A 315 -42.97 -16.70 -26.70
CA ASN A 315 -41.80 -17.47 -27.16
C ASN A 315 -41.13 -16.77 -28.34
N THR A 316 -39.80 -16.86 -28.42
CA THR A 316 -39.02 -16.31 -29.54
C THR A 316 -39.27 -17.13 -30.80
N ILE A 317 -39.69 -16.46 -31.87
CA ILE A 317 -39.87 -17.09 -33.17
C ILE A 317 -38.52 -17.03 -33.90
N SER A 318 -37.80 -18.15 -33.97
CA SER A 318 -36.57 -18.28 -34.74
C SER A 318 -36.89 -18.63 -36.19
N ASP A 319 -37.29 -17.66 -36.99
CA ASP A 319 -37.52 -17.88 -38.43
C ASP A 319 -36.18 -17.97 -39.18
N ALA A 320 -35.62 -19.18 -39.26
CA ALA A 320 -34.52 -19.51 -40.16
C ALA A 320 -34.97 -19.74 -41.62
N THR A 321 -36.19 -19.32 -41.99
CA THR A 321 -36.68 -19.44 -43.38
C THR A 321 -37.39 -18.15 -43.81
N PRO A 322 -36.91 -17.45 -44.85
CA PRO A 322 -37.46 -16.17 -45.30
C PRO A 322 -38.72 -16.40 -46.14
N GLN A 323 -39.81 -16.83 -45.51
CA GLN A 323 -41.11 -16.97 -46.16
C GLN A 323 -42.23 -16.48 -45.25
N THR A 324 -42.31 -15.16 -45.12
CA THR A 324 -43.51 -14.32 -45.33
C THR A 324 -43.28 -13.00 -44.60
N ALA A 325 -43.12 -11.91 -45.34
CA ALA A 325 -43.04 -10.55 -44.82
C ALA A 325 -44.38 -10.01 -44.25
N HIS A 326 -45.20 -10.91 -43.67
CA HIS A 326 -46.60 -10.68 -43.32
C HIS A 326 -46.94 -10.89 -41.83
N SER A 327 -45.99 -11.30 -40.98
CA SER A 327 -46.32 -11.56 -39.57
C SER A 327 -46.27 -10.28 -38.71
N SER A 328 -47.43 -9.83 -38.26
CA SER A 328 -47.65 -8.79 -37.24
C SER A 328 -47.28 -9.26 -35.82
N GLY A 329 -46.13 -9.93 -35.66
CA GLY A 329 -45.67 -10.45 -34.37
C GLY A 329 -45.20 -9.33 -33.44
N LYS A 330 -45.35 -9.52 -32.13
CA LYS A 330 -44.93 -8.53 -31.13
C LYS A 330 -43.41 -8.46 -31.09
N LEU A 331 -42.83 -7.30 -31.40
CA LEU A 331 -41.39 -7.07 -31.31
C LEU A 331 -40.96 -6.82 -29.87
N ALA A 332 -39.88 -7.47 -29.44
CA ALA A 332 -39.23 -7.23 -28.16
C ALA A 332 -37.80 -6.74 -28.38
N PHE A 333 -37.39 -5.72 -27.63
CA PHE A 333 -36.04 -5.17 -27.67
C PHE A 333 -35.02 -6.23 -27.19
N GLU A 334 -33.90 -6.34 -27.90
CA GLU A 334 -32.80 -7.27 -27.58
C GLU A 334 -31.47 -6.55 -27.37
N GLU A 335 -31.09 -5.66 -28.30
CA GLU A 335 -29.77 -5.03 -28.29
C GLU A 335 -29.82 -3.58 -28.78
N LEU A 336 -28.99 -2.74 -28.17
CA LEU A 336 -28.73 -1.37 -28.57
C LEU A 336 -27.24 -1.21 -28.85
N ILE A 337 -26.90 -0.64 -30.01
CA ILE A 337 -25.52 -0.30 -30.37
C ILE A 337 -25.49 1.19 -30.74
N ALA A 338 -24.76 1.99 -29.98
CA ALA A 338 -24.46 3.37 -30.31
C ALA A 338 -22.99 3.50 -30.72
N THR A 339 -22.75 4.11 -31.87
CA THR A 339 -21.40 4.31 -32.43
C THR A 339 -21.23 5.73 -32.93
N GLY A 340 -20.01 6.26 -32.84
CA GLY A 340 -19.67 7.55 -33.39
C GLY A 340 -18.27 8.00 -32.99
N ARG A 341 -17.89 9.20 -33.44
CA ARG A 341 -16.62 9.84 -33.04
C ARG A 341 -16.61 10.19 -31.55
N ASN A 342 -17.77 10.51 -31.00
CA ASN A 342 -17.96 10.76 -29.58
C ASN A 342 -19.36 10.28 -29.19
N VAL A 343 -19.44 9.18 -28.48
CA VAL A 343 -20.66 8.67 -27.87
C VAL A 343 -20.65 9.10 -26.41
N ILE A 344 -21.64 9.90 -26.01
CA ILE A 344 -21.75 10.44 -24.65
C ILE A 344 -23.00 9.85 -24.01
N LEU A 345 -22.84 9.19 -22.86
CA LEU A 345 -23.93 8.73 -22.01
C LEU A 345 -23.91 9.57 -20.73
N HIS A 346 -25.01 10.23 -20.41
CA HIS A 346 -25.16 11.00 -19.17
C HIS A 346 -26.38 10.49 -18.40
N SER A 347 -26.23 10.23 -17.11
CA SER A 347 -27.32 9.84 -16.21
C SER A 347 -27.31 10.75 -15.00
N GLU A 348 -28.31 11.63 -14.91
CA GLU A 348 -28.40 12.64 -13.86
C GLU A 348 -28.64 12.01 -12.49
N GLU A 349 -29.53 11.01 -12.41
CA GLU A 349 -29.88 10.32 -11.16
C GLU A 349 -28.68 9.59 -10.55
N ASN A 350 -27.84 8.99 -11.39
CA ASN A 350 -26.65 8.25 -10.95
C ASN A 350 -25.38 9.10 -10.89
N GLN A 351 -25.48 10.40 -11.21
CA GLN A 351 -24.34 11.33 -11.37
C GLN A 351 -23.23 10.71 -12.21
N PHE A 352 -23.60 10.09 -13.33
CA PHE A 352 -22.73 9.32 -14.20
C PHE A 352 -22.57 10.02 -15.55
N THR A 353 -21.36 10.07 -16.07
CA THR A 353 -21.06 10.52 -17.44
C THR A 353 -20.00 9.62 -18.05
N GLY A 354 -20.29 9.03 -19.20
CA GLY A 354 -19.37 8.17 -19.96
C GLY A 354 -19.13 8.75 -21.36
N THR A 355 -17.87 8.75 -21.79
CA THR A 355 -17.48 9.08 -23.17
C THR A 355 -16.69 7.95 -23.80
N MET A 356 -17.10 7.52 -25.00
CA MET A 356 -16.57 6.37 -25.73
C MET A 356 -16.80 6.53 -27.24
N THR A 357 -16.36 5.57 -28.07
CA THR A 357 -16.70 5.55 -29.51
C THR A 357 -17.73 4.48 -29.85
N ARG A 358 -17.90 3.49 -28.97
CA ARG A 358 -18.93 2.45 -29.08
C ARG A 358 -19.52 2.10 -27.71
N LEU A 359 -20.84 2.08 -27.64
CA LEU A 359 -21.62 1.56 -26.52
C LEU A 359 -22.54 0.45 -27.04
N LEU A 360 -22.48 -0.72 -26.42
CA LEU A 360 -23.37 -1.84 -26.68
C LEU A 360 -24.10 -2.21 -25.40
N TYR A 361 -25.41 -2.36 -25.48
CA TYR A 361 -26.25 -2.90 -24.41
C TYR A 361 -27.04 -4.09 -24.93
N ASN A 362 -26.87 -5.25 -24.30
CA ASN A 362 -27.62 -6.46 -24.61
C ASN A 362 -28.52 -6.85 -23.44
N GLU A 363 -29.84 -6.75 -23.64
CA GLU A 363 -30.86 -6.99 -22.62
C GLU A 363 -30.95 -8.48 -22.26
N ALA A 364 -30.78 -9.38 -23.24
CA ALA A 364 -30.87 -10.83 -23.03
C ALA A 364 -29.71 -11.37 -22.20
N LYS A 365 -28.50 -10.82 -22.39
CA LYS A 365 -27.28 -11.19 -21.65
C LYS A 365 -27.03 -10.33 -20.41
N LYS A 366 -27.84 -9.28 -20.19
CA LYS A 366 -27.66 -8.28 -19.13
C LYS A 366 -26.22 -7.74 -19.09
N MET A 367 -25.75 -7.31 -20.26
CA MET A 367 -24.36 -6.92 -20.49
C MET A 367 -24.27 -5.54 -21.13
N ILE A 368 -23.39 -4.69 -20.60
CA ILE A 368 -23.00 -3.41 -21.19
C ILE A 368 -21.53 -3.49 -21.60
N VAL A 369 -21.20 -3.05 -22.81
CA VAL A 369 -19.83 -2.96 -23.30
C VAL A 369 -19.57 -1.54 -23.79
N MET A 370 -18.54 -0.91 -23.26
CA MET A 370 -18.06 0.41 -23.65
C MET A 370 -16.65 0.29 -24.21
N GLN A 371 -16.42 0.79 -25.42
CA GLN A 371 -15.15 0.67 -26.12
C GLN A 371 -14.70 2.00 -26.70
N ASP A 372 -13.39 2.26 -26.60
CA ASP A 372 -12.72 3.35 -27.29
C ASP A 372 -11.29 2.97 -27.70
N GLN A 373 -10.85 3.44 -28.87
CA GLN A 373 -9.49 3.24 -29.37
C GLN A 373 -8.45 3.98 -28.52
N GLN A 374 -8.81 5.15 -27.98
CA GLN A 374 -7.94 5.89 -27.06
C GLN A 374 -8.21 5.48 -25.62
N THR A 375 -9.36 5.84 -25.08
CA THR A 375 -9.76 5.47 -23.71
C THR A 375 -11.21 5.86 -23.46
N VAL A 376 -12.01 4.91 -22.95
CA VAL A 376 -13.32 5.23 -22.37
C VAL A 376 -13.09 6.05 -21.12
N ARG A 377 -13.76 7.19 -20.99
CA ARG A 377 -13.71 8.01 -19.77
C ARG A 377 -15.06 7.96 -19.09
N ILE A 378 -15.06 7.49 -17.84
CA ILE A 378 -16.23 7.47 -16.98
C ILE A 378 -15.98 8.41 -15.81
N SER A 379 -16.94 9.26 -15.52
CA SER A 379 -16.99 10.08 -14.31
C SER A 379 -18.26 9.68 -13.55
N GLN A 380 -18.12 9.31 -12.28
CA GLN A 380 -19.24 9.00 -11.40
C GLN A 380 -19.00 9.64 -10.04
N GLN A 381 -19.90 10.55 -9.63
CA GLN A 381 -19.74 11.35 -8.41
C GLN A 381 -18.38 12.06 -8.37
N ALA A 382 -17.51 11.73 -7.40
CA ALA A 382 -16.15 12.26 -7.25
C ALA A 382 -15.05 11.30 -7.78
N SER A 383 -15.42 10.30 -8.59
CA SER A 383 -14.48 9.31 -9.14
C SER A 383 -14.38 9.41 -10.66
N GLU A 384 -13.17 9.25 -11.19
CA GLU A 384 -12.87 9.19 -12.62
C GLU A 384 -12.22 7.84 -12.96
N LEU A 385 -12.71 7.15 -13.99
CA LEU A 385 -12.21 5.87 -14.48
C LEU A 385 -11.85 6.01 -15.97
N LYS A 386 -10.67 5.51 -16.35
CA LYS A 386 -10.17 5.50 -17.73
C LYS A 386 -9.70 4.10 -18.11
N CYS A 387 -10.23 3.54 -19.19
CA CYS A 387 -9.87 2.22 -19.69
C CYS A 387 -10.37 2.03 -21.14
N PRO A 388 -9.64 1.36 -22.06
CA PRO A 388 -10.09 1.22 -23.45
C PRO A 388 -11.30 0.29 -23.65
N ASP A 389 -11.45 -0.75 -22.82
CA ASP A 389 -12.57 -1.70 -22.92
C ASP A 389 -13.16 -1.96 -21.52
N ILE A 390 -14.43 -1.61 -21.34
CA ILE A 390 -15.15 -1.80 -20.08
C ILE A 390 -16.38 -2.65 -20.34
N THR A 391 -16.43 -3.83 -19.72
CA THR A 391 -17.57 -4.75 -19.75
C THR A 391 -18.23 -4.80 -18.37
N ILE A 392 -19.54 -4.60 -18.32
CA ILE A 392 -20.35 -4.67 -17.10
C ILE A 392 -21.38 -5.78 -17.27
N HIS A 393 -21.45 -6.66 -16.28
CA HIS A 393 -22.50 -7.67 -16.14
C HIS A 393 -23.47 -7.26 -15.05
N GLN A 394 -24.77 -7.40 -15.34
CA GLN A 394 -25.85 -7.08 -14.42
C GLN A 394 -26.66 -8.34 -14.07
N ASP A 395 -27.28 -8.33 -12.89
CA ASP A 395 -28.24 -9.36 -12.50
C ASP A 395 -29.60 -9.19 -13.22
N GLN A 396 -30.55 -10.08 -12.93
CA GLN A 396 -31.90 -10.01 -13.52
C GLN A 396 -32.68 -8.74 -13.15
N GLU A 397 -32.31 -8.08 -12.04
CA GLU A 397 -32.90 -6.82 -11.58
C GLU A 397 -32.19 -5.57 -12.14
N GLY A 398 -31.10 -5.76 -12.90
CA GLY A 398 -30.28 -4.69 -13.45
C GLY A 398 -29.22 -4.14 -12.49
N ARG A 399 -28.97 -4.80 -11.35
CA ARG A 399 -27.91 -4.41 -10.41
C ARG A 399 -26.55 -4.89 -10.92
N LEU A 400 -25.50 -4.13 -10.62
CA LEU A 400 -24.13 -4.44 -11.02
C LEU A 400 -23.63 -5.71 -10.31
N GLU A 401 -23.23 -6.71 -11.08
CA GLU A 401 -22.66 -7.97 -10.55
C GLU A 401 -21.14 -8.00 -10.73
N THR A 402 -20.65 -7.66 -11.92
CA THR A 402 -19.22 -7.64 -12.24
C THR A 402 -18.88 -6.49 -13.17
N VAL A 403 -17.75 -5.82 -12.93
CA VAL A 403 -17.16 -4.82 -13.83
C VAL A 403 -15.76 -5.29 -14.20
N LEU A 404 -15.47 -5.34 -15.50
CA LEU A 404 -14.19 -5.76 -16.05
C LEU A 404 -13.67 -4.67 -16.99
N CYS A 405 -12.56 -4.06 -16.60
CA CYS A 405 -11.85 -3.04 -17.34
C CYS A 405 -10.57 -3.66 -17.93
N LYS A 406 -10.52 -3.91 -19.24
CA LYS A 406 -9.39 -4.57 -19.92
C LYS A 406 -8.47 -3.56 -20.60
N GLY A 407 -7.16 -3.79 -20.50
CA GLY A 407 -6.10 -2.93 -21.01
C GLY A 407 -5.66 -1.87 -20.00
N VAL A 408 -4.70 -1.04 -20.43
CA VAL A 408 -4.10 0.00 -19.58
C VAL A 408 -5.17 0.95 -19.09
N GLY A 409 -5.30 1.07 -17.77
CA GLY A 409 -6.35 1.87 -17.15
C GLY A 409 -5.91 2.54 -15.87
N SER A 410 -6.71 3.53 -15.47
CA SER A 410 -6.52 4.26 -14.22
C SER A 410 -7.85 4.63 -13.60
N VAL A 411 -7.90 4.65 -12.29
CA VAL A 411 -9.02 5.16 -11.50
C VAL A 411 -8.51 6.20 -10.51
N LYS A 412 -9.23 7.30 -10.35
CA LYS A 412 -8.92 8.38 -9.43
C LYS A 412 -10.15 8.73 -8.61
N HIS A 413 -9.97 8.91 -7.32
CA HIS A 413 -11.01 9.32 -6.39
C HIS A 413 -10.61 10.63 -5.72
N TYR A 414 -11.53 11.59 -5.75
CA TYR A 414 -11.35 12.92 -5.20
C TYR A 414 -12.25 13.09 -3.97
N ASP A 415 -11.78 13.89 -3.02
CA ASP A 415 -12.62 14.33 -1.91
C ASP A 415 -13.78 15.18 -2.45
N PRO A 416 -15.06 14.87 -2.11
CA PRO A 416 -16.21 15.59 -2.67
C PRO A 416 -16.21 17.10 -2.42
N ASP A 417 -15.69 17.53 -1.26
CA ASP A 417 -15.73 18.92 -0.81
C ASP A 417 -14.51 19.71 -1.32
N SER A 418 -13.31 19.20 -1.05
CA SER A 418 -12.04 19.89 -1.36
C SER A 418 -11.51 19.62 -2.77
N ARG A 419 -12.06 18.61 -3.47
CA ARG A 419 -11.58 18.10 -4.78
C ARG A 419 -10.11 17.71 -4.80
N LYS A 420 -9.50 17.46 -3.64
CA LYS A 420 -8.13 16.94 -3.55
C LYS A 420 -8.13 15.44 -3.91
N LEU A 421 -7.08 15.00 -4.60
CA LEU A 421 -6.91 13.58 -4.94
C LEU A 421 -6.66 12.77 -3.66
N MET A 422 -7.61 11.92 -3.29
CA MET A 422 -7.49 11.06 -2.11
C MET A 422 -6.83 9.73 -2.45
N MET A 423 -7.19 9.15 -3.60
CA MET A 423 -6.68 7.85 -4.02
C MET A 423 -6.57 7.77 -5.54
N ALA A 424 -5.53 7.12 -6.03
CA ALA A 424 -5.39 6.74 -7.44
C ALA A 424 -4.91 5.30 -7.54
N ALA A 425 -5.38 4.58 -8.54
CA ALA A 425 -4.84 3.27 -8.90
C ALA A 425 -4.69 3.15 -10.41
N ASP A 426 -3.60 2.54 -10.84
CA ASP A 426 -3.25 2.29 -12.25
C ASP A 426 -2.95 0.80 -12.46
N TRP A 427 -3.25 0.28 -13.65
CA TRP A 427 -2.97 -1.11 -14.06
C TRP A 427 -2.71 -1.21 -15.56
N VAL A 428 -2.08 -2.31 -15.99
CA VAL A 428 -1.74 -2.54 -17.41
C VAL A 428 -2.62 -3.61 -18.07
N GLU A 429 -2.98 -4.69 -17.37
CA GLU A 429 -3.71 -5.81 -17.99
C GLU A 429 -5.23 -5.71 -17.78
N TYR A 430 -5.69 -5.71 -16.54
CA TYR A 430 -7.11 -5.47 -16.23
C TYR A 430 -7.34 -5.00 -14.80
N MET A 431 -8.50 -4.39 -14.58
CA MET A 431 -9.15 -4.27 -13.28
C MET A 431 -10.48 -5.04 -13.31
N LYS A 432 -10.76 -5.80 -12.26
CA LYS A 432 -12.02 -6.54 -12.09
C LYS A 432 -12.62 -6.22 -10.73
N LYS A 433 -13.88 -5.79 -10.71
CA LYS A 433 -14.71 -5.69 -9.52
C LYS A 433 -15.74 -6.82 -9.56
N SER A 434 -15.80 -7.64 -8.51
CA SER A 434 -16.75 -8.76 -8.38
C SER A 434 -17.00 -9.09 -6.91
N ILE A 435 -17.99 -9.94 -6.62
CA ILE A 435 -18.22 -10.48 -5.28
C ILE A 435 -17.38 -11.76 -5.11
N ASP A 436 -16.61 -11.85 -4.03
CA ASP A 436 -15.85 -13.04 -3.70
C ASP A 436 -16.81 -14.17 -3.26
N PRO A 437 -16.82 -15.35 -3.92
CA PRO A 437 -17.77 -16.42 -3.62
C PRO A 437 -17.64 -16.97 -2.19
N GLU A 438 -16.44 -16.93 -1.61
CA GLU A 438 -16.16 -17.48 -0.27
C GLU A 438 -16.55 -16.48 0.82
N THR A 439 -16.03 -15.26 0.77
CA THR A 439 -16.25 -14.26 1.82
C THR A 439 -17.55 -13.47 1.67
N LYS A 440 -18.18 -13.51 0.49
CA LYS A 440 -19.31 -12.65 0.09
C LYS A 440 -19.01 -11.14 0.14
N LEU A 441 -17.73 -10.77 0.26
CA LEU A 441 -17.28 -9.38 0.25
C LEU A 441 -17.08 -8.89 -1.18
N GLU A 442 -17.15 -7.57 -1.36
CA GLU A 442 -16.75 -6.94 -2.62
C GLU A 442 -15.23 -7.05 -2.77
N MET A 443 -14.77 -7.51 -3.93
CA MET A 443 -13.36 -7.68 -4.27
C MET A 443 -13.01 -6.87 -5.52
N ILE A 444 -11.97 -6.05 -5.39
CA ILE A 444 -11.31 -5.36 -6.51
C ILE A 444 -9.98 -6.04 -6.77
N GLU A 445 -9.75 -6.45 -8.01
CA GLU A 445 -8.53 -7.09 -8.47
C GLU A 445 -7.88 -6.23 -9.56
N LEU A 446 -6.58 -5.94 -9.40
CA LEU A 446 -5.73 -5.26 -10.38
C LEU A 446 -4.63 -6.24 -10.83
N GLU A 447 -4.35 -6.29 -12.13
CA GLU A 447 -3.33 -7.18 -12.71
C GLU A 447 -2.36 -6.40 -13.62
N LYS A 448 -1.07 -6.75 -13.46
CA LYS A 448 0.14 -6.27 -14.13
C LYS A 448 0.48 -4.79 -13.89
N GLU A 449 1.70 -4.56 -13.40
CA GLU A 449 2.27 -3.22 -13.12
C GLU A 449 1.28 -2.31 -12.36
N CYS A 450 0.68 -2.86 -11.31
CA CYS A 450 -0.32 -2.15 -10.52
C CYS A 450 0.36 -1.12 -9.62
N LEU A 451 -0.18 0.09 -9.59
CA LEU A 451 0.30 1.16 -8.72
C LEU A 451 -0.89 1.82 -8.02
N VAL A 452 -0.94 1.73 -6.69
CA VAL A 452 -1.93 2.41 -5.84
C VAL A 452 -1.23 3.54 -5.10
N ARG A 453 -1.85 4.73 -5.06
CA ARG A 453 -1.30 5.94 -4.45
C ARG A 453 -2.35 6.62 -3.58
N LYS A 454 -1.92 7.08 -2.40
CA LYS A 454 -2.71 7.86 -1.46
C LYS A 454 -1.94 9.14 -1.10
N PRO A 455 -2.11 10.23 -1.88
CA PRO A 455 -1.24 11.42 -1.78
C PRO A 455 -1.30 12.15 -0.43
N ASP A 456 -2.47 12.17 0.22
CA ASP A 456 -2.68 12.77 1.55
C ASP A 456 -1.86 12.09 2.66
N ALA A 457 -1.52 10.81 2.49
CA ALA A 457 -0.71 10.01 3.40
C ALA A 457 0.71 9.74 2.87
N GLU A 458 1.10 10.37 1.76
CA GLU A 458 2.37 10.12 1.06
C GLU A 458 2.66 8.61 0.82
N PHE A 459 1.60 7.85 0.58
CA PHE A 459 1.66 6.39 0.46
C PHE A 459 1.61 5.94 -0.99
N ALA A 460 2.42 4.94 -1.34
CA ALA A 460 2.32 4.22 -2.60
C ALA A 460 2.57 2.72 -2.42
N LEU A 461 1.85 1.91 -3.19
CA LEU A 461 2.00 0.46 -3.26
C LEU A 461 2.08 0.04 -4.72
N ALA A 462 3.17 -0.61 -5.10
CA ALA A 462 3.35 -1.20 -6.42
C ALA A 462 3.45 -2.72 -6.32
N ALA A 463 2.82 -3.46 -7.24
CA ALA A 463 2.91 -4.92 -7.34
C ALA A 463 2.47 -5.42 -8.73
N HIS A 464 2.69 -6.69 -9.04
CA HIS A 464 2.10 -7.26 -10.26
C HIS A 464 0.62 -7.58 -10.09
N LYS A 465 0.16 -7.94 -8.89
CA LYS A 465 -1.24 -8.23 -8.63
C LYS A 465 -1.64 -7.65 -7.29
N ILE A 466 -2.77 -6.95 -7.25
CA ILE A 466 -3.34 -6.39 -6.02
C ILE A 466 -4.80 -6.83 -5.92
N ARG A 467 -5.17 -7.45 -4.80
CA ARG A 467 -6.55 -7.80 -4.45
C ARG A 467 -6.95 -7.07 -3.18
N LEU A 468 -8.07 -6.37 -3.23
CA LEU A 468 -8.63 -5.60 -2.12
C LEU A 468 -10.05 -6.08 -1.85
N TRP A 469 -10.32 -6.51 -0.62
CA TRP A 469 -11.65 -6.86 -0.12
C TRP A 469 -12.21 -5.70 0.69
N LEU A 470 -13.47 -5.35 0.47
CA LEU A 470 -14.16 -4.24 1.12
C LEU A 470 -15.36 -4.75 1.93
N LYS A 471 -15.57 -4.20 3.13
CA LYS A 471 -16.80 -4.40 3.92
C LYS A 471 -17.84 -3.37 3.49
N GLY A 472 -19.06 -3.83 3.24
CA GLY A 472 -20.20 -3.00 2.88
C GLY A 472 -20.99 -3.62 1.73
N GLU A 473 -22.31 -3.51 1.78
CA GLU A 473 -23.15 -3.79 0.60
C GLU A 473 -22.95 -2.66 -0.41
N LEU A 474 -23.02 -2.95 -1.71
CA LEU A 474 -23.27 -1.88 -2.68
C LEU A 474 -24.47 -1.08 -2.15
N PRO A 475 -24.40 0.25 -2.01
CA PRO A 475 -25.62 1.01 -1.89
C PRO A 475 -26.46 0.66 -3.12
N SER A 476 -27.54 -0.07 -2.91
CA SER A 476 -28.62 -0.08 -3.88
C SER A 476 -29.03 1.38 -4.00
N VAL A 477 -28.98 1.95 -5.21
CA VAL A 477 -29.44 3.33 -5.49
C VAL A 477 -30.87 3.57 -4.93
N LYS A 478 -31.64 2.49 -4.70
CA LYS A 478 -32.97 2.50 -4.08
C LYS A 478 -33.02 2.65 -2.54
N GLN A 479 -31.92 2.58 -1.80
CA GLN A 479 -31.96 2.72 -0.33
C GLN A 479 -31.95 4.17 0.17
N GLN A 480 -31.63 5.17 -0.66
CA GLN A 480 -31.74 6.58 -0.27
C GLN A 480 -33.19 7.10 -0.19
N GLN A 481 -34.18 6.36 -0.71
CA GLN A 481 -35.59 6.80 -0.69
C GLN A 481 -36.39 6.36 0.54
N LYS A 482 -35.90 5.42 1.37
CA LYS A 482 -36.64 5.00 2.59
C LYS A 482 -36.42 5.89 3.81
N ALA A 483 -35.48 6.82 3.76
CA ALA A 483 -35.20 7.75 4.86
C ALA A 483 -35.76 9.17 4.57
N LYS A 484 -37.04 9.28 4.24
CA LYS A 484 -37.78 10.57 4.29
C LYS A 484 -39.30 10.35 4.31
N LEU A 485 -39.79 9.73 5.40
CA LEU A 485 -41.17 9.93 5.84
C LEU A 485 -41.16 11.07 6.88
N PRO A 486 -41.94 12.14 6.72
CA PRO A 486 -42.07 13.17 7.74
C PRO A 486 -43.05 12.69 8.81
N GLY A 487 -42.56 12.37 10.01
CA GLY A 487 -43.45 12.11 11.14
C GLY A 487 -42.84 11.39 12.34
N ASN A 488 -41.93 12.04 13.07
CA ASN A 488 -41.90 12.10 14.55
C ASN A 488 -40.59 12.77 15.03
N PRO A 489 -40.63 13.85 15.83
CA PRO A 489 -39.43 14.46 16.39
C PRO A 489 -39.11 13.85 17.77
N SER A 490 -38.38 12.74 17.80
CA SER A 490 -37.69 12.26 19.01
C SER A 490 -36.82 11.05 18.71
N ALA A 491 -35.64 11.29 18.13
CA ALA A 491 -34.46 10.43 18.24
C ALA A 491 -33.22 11.27 17.89
N SER A 492 -32.23 11.18 18.77
CA SER A 492 -30.88 11.78 18.80
C SER A 492 -30.25 12.21 17.46
N GLU A 493 -29.57 13.36 17.53
CA GLU A 493 -28.78 14.07 16.50
C GLU A 493 -27.50 13.33 16.02
N ASP A 494 -27.54 12.01 15.81
CA ASP A 494 -26.42 11.22 15.24
C ASP A 494 -26.76 10.66 13.85
N SER A 495 -27.37 11.48 13.00
CA SER A 495 -27.68 11.11 11.61
C SER A 495 -27.47 12.27 10.66
N GLN A 496 -26.26 12.85 10.69
CA GLN A 496 -25.73 13.67 9.61
C GLN A 496 -24.31 13.21 9.29
N THR A 497 -24.08 12.91 8.01
CA THR A 497 -22.82 12.46 7.38
C THR A 497 -22.51 10.95 7.40
N MET A 498 -23.31 10.14 6.70
CA MET A 498 -22.74 8.95 6.04
C MET A 498 -21.80 9.42 4.91
N LYS A 499 -20.58 9.83 5.27
CA LYS A 499 -19.47 9.90 4.31
C LYS A 499 -19.30 8.48 3.75
N ASN A 500 -19.30 8.35 2.44
CA ASN A 500 -19.10 7.11 1.69
C ASN A 500 -17.68 6.58 1.95
N LYS A 501 -17.44 6.04 3.15
CA LYS A 501 -16.12 5.64 3.62
C LYS A 501 -15.86 4.23 3.08
N LEU A 502 -14.98 4.13 2.08
CA LEU A 502 -14.41 2.86 1.65
C LEU A 502 -13.89 2.13 2.91
N ASN A 503 -14.45 0.98 3.26
CA ASN A 503 -14.08 0.25 4.47
C ASN A 503 -13.29 -1.00 4.08
N PRO A 504 -11.96 -0.90 3.91
CA PRO A 504 -11.14 -2.05 3.53
C PRO A 504 -11.17 -3.11 4.64
N TYR A 505 -11.20 -4.38 4.23
CA TYR A 505 -11.15 -5.53 5.14
C TYR A 505 -9.81 -6.26 5.08
N LYS A 506 -9.36 -6.55 3.85
CA LYS A 506 -8.13 -7.27 3.58
C LYS A 506 -7.54 -6.76 2.28
N MET A 507 -6.22 -6.71 2.20
CA MET A 507 -5.50 -6.45 0.96
C MET A 507 -4.38 -7.47 0.80
N ILE A 508 -4.21 -7.98 -0.41
CA ILE A 508 -3.09 -8.85 -0.77
C ILE A 508 -2.41 -8.26 -2.01
N ALA A 509 -1.11 -8.06 -1.95
CA ALA A 509 -0.28 -7.70 -3.09
C ALA A 509 0.76 -8.80 -3.35
N GLU A 510 0.98 -9.16 -4.61
CA GLU A 510 1.81 -10.30 -5.01
C GLU A 510 2.77 -9.96 -6.16
N ARG A 511 3.96 -10.57 -6.11
CA ARG A 511 5.10 -10.48 -7.04
C ARG A 511 5.67 -9.06 -7.16
N ASP A 512 6.94 -8.91 -6.77
CA ASP A 512 7.68 -7.65 -6.78
C ASP A 512 6.92 -6.50 -6.12
N VAL A 513 6.45 -6.74 -4.90
CA VAL A 513 5.73 -5.74 -4.12
C VAL A 513 6.72 -4.71 -3.58
N ALA A 514 6.44 -3.45 -3.83
CA ALA A 514 7.13 -2.32 -3.23
C ALA A 514 6.13 -1.42 -2.50
N ILE A 515 6.39 -1.14 -1.23
CA ILE A 515 5.60 -0.24 -0.39
C ILE A 515 6.42 0.99 -0.06
N TYR A 516 5.78 2.15 -0.12
CA TYR A 516 6.38 3.45 0.18
C TYR A 516 5.44 4.24 1.08
N SER A 517 6.00 4.81 2.14
CA SER A 517 5.37 5.76 3.05
C SER A 517 6.47 6.61 3.72
N PRO A 518 6.14 7.72 4.40
CA PRO A 518 7.13 8.57 5.08
C PRO A 518 8.03 7.81 6.07
N GLN A 519 7.50 6.78 6.73
CA GLN A 519 8.19 6.07 7.81
C GLN A 519 8.67 4.66 7.40
N LEU A 520 8.19 4.12 6.28
CA LEU A 520 8.46 2.75 5.85
C LEU A 520 8.68 2.68 4.33
N ARG A 521 9.77 2.03 3.95
CA ARG A 521 10.05 1.57 2.59
C ARG A 521 10.23 0.06 2.62
N GLY A 522 9.44 -0.68 1.87
CA GLY A 522 9.47 -2.14 1.92
C GLY A 522 9.54 -2.77 0.54
N LYS A 523 10.28 -3.87 0.43
CA LYS A 523 10.29 -4.75 -0.75
C LYS A 523 9.95 -6.17 -0.33
N THR A 524 8.95 -6.77 -0.97
CA THR A 524 8.54 -8.15 -0.67
C THR A 524 7.98 -8.90 -1.88
N LYS A 525 7.94 -10.24 -1.83
CA LYS A 525 7.28 -11.04 -2.89
C LYS A 525 5.77 -11.11 -2.65
N ARG A 526 5.31 -11.02 -1.40
CA ARG A 526 3.89 -11.02 -1.04
C ARG A 526 3.64 -10.17 0.21
N LEU A 527 2.67 -9.27 0.12
CA LEU A 527 2.19 -8.45 1.22
C LEU A 527 0.74 -8.81 1.52
N GLU A 528 0.42 -9.07 2.78
CA GLU A 528 -0.94 -9.26 3.27
C GLU A 528 -1.24 -8.22 4.35
N VAL A 529 -2.33 -7.49 4.19
CA VAL A 529 -2.77 -6.47 5.15
C VAL A 529 -4.19 -6.79 5.60
N TRP A 530 -4.41 -6.76 6.91
CA TRP A 530 -5.74 -6.87 7.52
C TRP A 530 -6.10 -5.58 8.24
N PHE A 531 -7.36 -5.20 8.15
CA PHE A 531 -7.91 -3.99 8.74
C PHE A 531 -8.92 -4.42 9.82
N ASP A 532 -8.50 -4.39 11.08
CA ASP A 532 -9.32 -4.80 12.23
C ASP A 532 -10.19 -3.61 12.72
N GLU A 533 -11.39 -3.92 13.23
CA GLU A 533 -12.26 -2.94 13.90
C GLU A 533 -11.90 -2.83 15.38
N GLU A 534 -12.16 -1.66 15.98
CA GLU A 534 -11.86 -1.33 17.38
C GLU A 534 -12.04 -2.50 18.36
N THR A 535 -10.94 -3.13 18.75
CA THR A 535 -10.88 -3.85 20.02
C THR A 535 -10.22 -2.92 21.03
N LYS A 536 -11.03 -2.35 21.93
CA LYS A 536 -10.51 -1.74 23.16
C LYS A 536 -9.52 -2.74 23.79
N PRO A 537 -8.26 -2.38 24.03
CA PRO A 537 -7.30 -3.31 24.63
C PRO A 537 -7.85 -3.76 25.98
N GLN A 538 -8.28 -5.02 26.05
CA GLN A 538 -8.64 -5.66 27.29
C GLN A 538 -7.33 -5.91 28.03
N SER A 539 -7.00 -5.01 28.96
CA SER A 539 -5.87 -5.18 29.87
C SER A 539 -5.92 -6.59 30.45
N ALA A 540 -4.85 -7.36 30.24
CA ALA A 540 -4.76 -8.72 30.75
C ALA A 540 -4.97 -8.70 32.28
N PRO A 541 -5.84 -9.56 32.83
CA PRO A 541 -5.91 -9.75 34.27
C PRO A 541 -4.66 -10.50 34.72
N ASN A 542 -4.03 -10.00 35.79
CA ASN A 542 -2.91 -10.57 36.56
C ASN A 542 -1.50 -10.07 36.17
N ALA A 543 -1.19 -8.84 36.59
CA ALA A 543 0.14 -8.52 37.10
C ALA A 543 0.07 -8.45 38.64
N PRO A 544 1.04 -9.00 39.39
CA PRO A 544 1.04 -8.94 40.84
C PRO A 544 1.17 -7.49 41.33
N ILE A 545 0.24 -7.11 42.20
CA ILE A 545 0.12 -5.80 42.83
C ILE A 545 1.31 -5.61 43.78
N GLY A 546 2.24 -4.72 43.42
CA GLY A 546 3.14 -4.06 44.35
C GLY A 546 2.58 -2.68 44.67
N GLU A 547 2.23 -2.44 45.93
CA GLU A 547 1.67 -1.18 46.42
C GLU A 547 2.63 0.00 46.20
N MET A 548 2.16 1.04 45.52
CA MET A 548 2.67 2.40 45.70
C MET A 548 1.54 3.43 45.55
N THR A 549 1.45 4.28 46.56
CA THR A 549 0.39 5.28 46.84
C THR A 549 0.36 6.40 45.77
N PRO A 550 -0.81 7.04 45.50
CA PRO A 550 -0.98 7.93 44.37
C PRO A 550 -0.47 9.35 44.65
N GLN A 551 0.40 9.88 43.78
CA GLN A 551 0.72 11.30 43.71
C GLN A 551 0.37 11.88 42.33
N THR A 552 -0.70 12.66 42.34
CA THR A 552 -1.02 13.84 41.52
C THR A 552 -0.38 13.99 40.14
N LEU A 553 -1.26 13.83 39.13
CA LEU A 553 -1.12 14.18 37.72
C LEU A 553 -0.54 15.60 37.50
N SER A 554 0.57 15.66 36.78
CA SER A 554 0.94 16.80 35.94
C SER A 554 0.87 16.37 34.48
N PRO A 555 0.24 17.13 33.58
CA PRO A 555 0.10 16.74 32.18
C PRO A 555 1.45 16.89 31.48
N VAL A 556 2.15 15.78 31.27
CA VAL A 556 3.36 15.73 30.42
C VAL A 556 2.89 15.54 28.97
N LYS A 557 3.29 16.50 28.13
CA LYS A 557 2.92 16.58 26.72
C LYS A 557 3.49 15.41 25.90
N HIS A 558 2.65 14.99 24.95
CA HIS A 558 2.78 13.95 23.95
C HIS A 558 4.13 13.87 23.22
N ALA A 559 4.66 12.66 23.05
CA ALA A 559 5.68 12.35 22.05
C ALA A 559 5.00 11.97 20.72
N ALA A 560 5.13 12.86 19.73
CA ALA A 560 4.98 12.67 18.28
C ALA A 560 3.84 11.76 17.77
N PHE A 561 2.62 12.32 17.64
CA PHE A 561 1.76 12.33 16.43
C PHE A 561 0.54 13.21 16.72
N ALA A 562 0.74 14.53 16.81
CA ALA A 562 -0.33 15.52 16.72
C ALA A 562 0.31 16.85 16.29
N VAL A 563 -0.07 17.33 15.10
CA VAL A 563 0.19 18.71 14.69
C VAL A 563 -0.90 19.56 15.33
N GLU A 564 -0.53 20.53 16.15
CA GLU A 564 -1.41 21.67 16.38
C GLU A 564 -0.61 22.95 16.61
N ASP A 565 -0.95 23.95 15.79
CA ASP A 565 -0.49 25.33 15.81
C ASP A 565 -0.65 25.96 17.21
N THR A 566 0.36 26.66 17.70
CA THR A 566 0.19 27.96 18.40
C THR A 566 1.54 28.63 18.68
N LEU A 567 1.64 29.88 18.22
CA LEU A 567 2.68 30.86 18.57
C LEU A 567 2.70 31.16 20.08
N PRO A 568 3.86 31.58 20.64
CA PRO A 568 3.95 33.00 20.97
C PRO A 568 5.32 33.65 20.68
N GLU A 569 5.24 34.90 20.25
CA GLU A 569 6.35 35.84 20.11
C GLU A 569 6.92 36.33 21.46
N GLN A 570 8.14 36.85 21.35
CA GLN A 570 8.84 37.86 22.16
C GLN A 570 9.81 37.35 23.24
N ARG A 571 11.12 37.44 22.93
CA ARG A 571 11.94 38.56 23.43
C ARG A 571 13.28 38.72 22.69
N GLN A 572 13.58 39.99 22.45
CA GLN A 572 14.72 40.59 21.77
C GLN A 572 16.08 40.25 22.43
N ARG A 573 17.15 40.21 21.62
CA ARG A 573 18.29 41.15 21.77
C ARG A 573 19.25 41.14 20.58
N THR A 574 19.67 42.37 20.29
CA THR A 574 20.49 42.98 19.23
C THR A 574 21.99 42.71 19.30
N ALA A 575 22.67 42.66 18.14
CA ALA A 575 23.92 43.40 17.78
C ALA A 575 24.48 42.85 16.44
N VAL A 576 24.40 43.58 15.32
CA VAL A 576 25.41 44.52 14.76
C VAL A 576 26.70 43.82 14.25
N ASP A 577 26.70 43.57 12.94
CA ASP A 577 27.86 43.43 12.05
C ASP A 577 28.50 44.82 11.77
N PRO A 578 29.80 44.95 11.41
CA PRO A 578 30.15 44.81 9.99
C PRO A 578 31.60 44.40 9.60
N ALA A 579 31.66 43.85 8.37
CA ALA A 579 32.73 43.91 7.37
C ALA A 579 34.02 43.09 7.62
N GLY A 580 34.56 42.30 6.68
CA GLY A 580 34.23 42.03 5.28
C GLY A 580 35.49 41.59 4.53
N ARG A 581 35.39 40.64 3.60
CA ARG A 581 35.97 40.67 2.23
C ARG A 581 35.89 39.29 1.56
N ALA A 582 35.42 39.36 0.31
CA ALA A 582 35.08 38.26 -0.58
C ALA A 582 36.30 37.64 -1.28
N ASN A 583 36.16 36.38 -1.70
CA ASN A 583 36.57 35.89 -3.01
C ASN A 583 35.71 34.68 -3.44
N VAL A 584 35.42 34.61 -4.73
CA VAL A 584 34.37 33.86 -5.47
C VAL A 584 35.08 33.02 -6.56
N PRO A 585 34.51 32.02 -7.27
CA PRO A 585 33.52 30.97 -6.98
C PRO A 585 34.01 29.54 -7.37
N ALA A 586 33.28 28.49 -6.95
CA ALA A 586 33.11 27.28 -7.76
C ALA A 586 31.65 26.81 -7.64
N ARG A 587 30.99 26.70 -8.80
CA ARG A 587 29.55 26.41 -8.97
C ARG A 587 29.12 25.13 -8.24
N LYS A 588 28.21 25.28 -7.27
CA LYS A 588 27.28 24.22 -6.86
C LYS A 588 25.88 24.65 -7.28
N ASN A 589 25.16 23.72 -7.90
CA ASN A 589 23.77 23.86 -8.28
C ASN A 589 22.92 24.24 -7.06
N SER A 590 22.03 25.19 -7.31
CA SER A 590 20.98 25.71 -6.45
C SER A 590 20.14 24.59 -5.82
N LEU A 591 20.34 24.38 -4.52
CA LEU A 591 19.31 23.87 -3.62
C LEU A 591 18.74 25.09 -2.89
N LEU A 592 17.45 25.33 -3.10
CA LEU A 592 16.62 26.20 -2.29
C LEU A 592 16.71 25.73 -0.83
N PRO A 593 16.73 26.61 0.18
CA PRO A 593 16.65 26.21 1.57
C PRO A 593 15.20 25.80 1.86
N GLY A 594 14.90 24.51 1.66
CA GLY A 594 13.73 23.90 2.24
C GLY A 594 13.97 23.72 3.73
N ASN A 595 13.05 24.21 4.56
CA ASN A 595 12.92 23.77 5.94
C ASN A 595 12.96 22.25 5.97
N LYS A 596 14.06 21.65 6.46
CA LYS A 596 14.05 20.26 6.91
C LYS A 596 13.25 20.26 8.22
N GLU A 597 11.94 20.02 8.11
CA GLU A 597 11.22 19.39 9.21
C GLU A 597 11.92 18.07 9.54
N ASP A 598 12.21 17.85 10.82
CA ASP A 598 12.76 16.60 11.37
C ASP A 598 11.83 15.42 11.07
N THR A 599 11.88 14.93 9.84
CA THR A 599 11.28 13.67 9.43
C THR A 599 12.32 12.59 9.67
N PRO A 600 12.10 11.65 10.61
CA PRO A 600 13.03 10.54 10.83
C PRO A 600 13.21 9.76 9.53
N GLU A 601 14.44 9.36 9.22
CA GLU A 601 14.72 8.61 8.00
C GLU A 601 13.92 7.29 7.97
N PRO A 602 13.40 6.89 6.80
CA PRO A 602 12.43 5.80 6.71
C PRO A 602 13.10 4.44 6.99
N ILE A 603 12.39 3.59 7.70
CA ILE A 603 12.80 2.20 7.93
C ILE A 603 12.71 1.43 6.61
N ILE A 604 13.79 0.75 6.22
CA ILE A 604 13.85 -0.08 5.02
C ILE A 604 13.68 -1.55 5.41
N VAL A 605 12.71 -2.24 4.81
CA VAL A 605 12.40 -3.65 5.11
C VAL A 605 12.44 -4.49 3.83
N VAL A 606 13.17 -5.59 3.85
CA VAL A 606 13.21 -6.59 2.78
C VAL A 606 12.84 -7.96 3.36
N ALA A 607 11.87 -8.64 2.76
CA ALA A 607 11.44 -9.99 3.17
C ALA A 607 10.73 -10.73 2.03
N GLU A 608 10.60 -12.05 2.06
CA GLU A 608 9.81 -12.78 1.06
C GLU A 608 8.30 -12.62 1.26
N LEU A 609 7.84 -12.62 2.51
CA LEU A 609 6.45 -12.42 2.90
C LEU A 609 6.37 -11.37 4.01
N MET A 610 5.40 -10.46 3.92
CA MET A 610 5.07 -9.49 4.94
C MET A 610 3.57 -9.53 5.24
N LYS A 611 3.22 -9.63 6.52
CA LYS A 611 1.86 -9.62 7.05
C LYS A 611 1.74 -8.43 7.99
N ILE A 612 0.77 -7.55 7.77
CA ILE A 612 0.55 -6.34 8.55
C ILE A 612 -0.88 -6.33 9.07
N ARG A 613 -1.06 -6.08 10.36
CA ARG A 613 -2.37 -5.75 10.93
C ARG A 613 -2.44 -4.27 11.24
N LEU A 614 -3.54 -3.66 10.81
CA LEU A 614 -3.87 -2.26 11.08
C LEU A 614 -5.07 -2.22 12.01
N GLN A 615 -5.01 -1.34 13.00
CA GLN A 615 -6.11 -1.04 13.91
C GLN A 615 -6.36 0.47 13.93
N LYS A 616 -7.62 0.89 14.08
CA LYS A 616 -7.93 2.31 14.28
C LYS A 616 -7.55 2.75 15.69
N ASN A 617 -6.83 3.87 15.77
CA ASN A 617 -6.54 4.54 17.04
C ASN A 617 -7.77 5.35 17.54
N ASP A 618 -7.66 5.98 18.71
CA ASP A 618 -8.74 6.78 19.31
C ASP A 618 -9.19 7.98 18.45
N GLU A 619 -8.36 8.42 17.50
CA GLU A 619 -8.68 9.47 16.51
C GLU A 619 -9.29 8.91 15.21
N GLY A 620 -9.48 7.58 15.12
CA GLY A 620 -10.00 6.89 13.94
C GLY A 620 -9.02 6.79 12.76
N LYS A 621 -7.73 7.02 12.98
CA LYS A 621 -6.64 6.81 11.99
C LYS A 621 -6.11 5.38 12.08
N ASP A 622 -5.73 4.81 10.95
CA ASP A 622 -5.16 3.47 10.89
C ASP A 622 -3.72 3.48 11.44
N GLU A 623 -3.44 2.64 12.43
CA GLU A 623 -2.14 2.45 13.08
C GLU A 623 -1.71 0.97 12.98
N VAL A 624 -0.41 0.73 12.84
CA VAL A 624 0.14 -0.63 12.74
C VAL A 624 0.14 -1.28 14.13
N SER A 625 -0.63 -2.34 14.31
CA SER A 625 -0.68 -3.11 15.57
C SER A 625 0.28 -4.29 15.57
N GLU A 626 0.51 -4.91 14.41
CA GLU A 626 1.36 -6.10 14.30
C GLU A 626 2.01 -6.19 12.91
N VAL A 627 3.29 -6.54 12.88
CA VAL A 627 4.05 -6.81 11.65
C VAL A 627 4.72 -8.17 11.77
N TRP A 628 4.53 -9.03 10.79
CA TRP A 628 5.17 -10.32 10.71
C TRP A 628 5.83 -10.47 9.34
N THR A 629 7.11 -10.84 9.33
CA THR A 629 7.87 -11.04 8.09
C THR A 629 8.55 -12.39 8.08
N GLU A 630 8.67 -12.98 6.89
CA GLU A 630 9.26 -14.30 6.69
C GLU A 630 10.15 -14.31 5.44
N GLY A 631 11.24 -15.07 5.50
CA GLY A 631 12.15 -15.33 4.38
C GLY A 631 13.18 -14.22 4.20
N ASN A 632 14.43 -14.49 4.62
CA ASN A 632 15.60 -13.62 4.48
C ASN A 632 15.31 -12.15 4.82
N VAL A 633 14.86 -11.94 6.06
CA VAL A 633 14.47 -10.62 6.55
C VAL A 633 15.71 -9.75 6.75
N SER A 634 15.66 -8.53 6.23
CA SER A 634 16.64 -7.48 6.48
C SER A 634 15.92 -6.17 6.77
N VAL A 635 16.19 -5.56 7.91
CA VAL A 635 15.67 -4.25 8.31
C VAL A 635 16.83 -3.30 8.54
N GLU A 636 16.80 -2.17 7.87
CA GLU A 636 17.80 -1.11 7.99
C GLU A 636 17.12 0.19 8.39
N GLN A 637 17.65 0.85 9.42
CA GLN A 637 17.24 2.19 9.81
C GLN A 637 18.48 3.08 9.89
N PHE A 638 18.47 4.12 9.06
CA PHE A 638 19.53 5.12 9.03
C PHE A 638 19.18 6.26 10.00
N ASP A 639 20.20 6.81 10.66
CA ASP A 639 20.10 8.02 11.46
C ASP A 639 21.25 8.92 11.03
N ALA A 640 20.94 10.12 10.53
CA ALA A 640 21.91 11.05 9.97
C ALA A 640 23.01 11.49 10.96
N LEU A 641 22.80 11.25 12.26
CA LEU A 641 23.74 11.54 13.34
C LEU A 641 24.57 10.31 13.77
N GLN A 642 24.24 9.09 13.32
CA GLN A 642 24.93 7.86 13.73
C GLN A 642 25.85 7.34 12.60
N GLU A 643 27.09 6.96 12.95
CA GLU A 643 28.06 6.42 11.98
C GLU A 643 27.68 5.01 11.49
N GLU A 644 26.95 4.22 12.29
CA GLU A 644 26.47 2.87 11.92
C GLU A 644 24.95 2.74 12.06
N PRO A 645 24.22 2.38 10.99
CA PRO A 645 22.77 2.21 11.03
C PRO A 645 22.35 0.98 11.82
N LEU A 646 21.14 1.02 12.42
CA LEU A 646 20.52 -0.17 12.99
C LEU A 646 20.25 -1.17 11.87
N HIS A 647 20.82 -2.37 11.98
CA HIS A 647 20.65 -3.45 11.01
C HIS A 647 20.21 -4.74 11.69
N ILE A 648 19.05 -5.26 11.30
CA ILE A 648 18.47 -6.50 11.82
C ILE A 648 18.38 -7.50 10.67
N THR A 649 18.89 -8.72 10.88
CA THR A 649 18.80 -9.81 9.90
C THR A 649 18.30 -11.10 10.55
N GLY A 650 17.53 -11.88 9.81
CA GLY A 650 16.99 -13.16 10.29
C GLY A 650 16.14 -13.90 9.26
N ASN A 651 15.57 -15.03 9.68
CA ASN A 651 14.60 -15.79 8.88
C ASN A 651 13.17 -15.25 9.07
N GLN A 652 12.84 -14.76 10.27
CA GLN A 652 11.55 -14.15 10.59
C GLN A 652 11.74 -12.96 11.53
N LEU A 653 10.85 -11.98 11.42
CA LEU A 653 10.75 -10.84 12.33
C LEU A 653 9.29 -10.61 12.67
N HIS A 654 9.02 -10.50 13.96
CA HIS A 654 7.70 -10.21 14.49
C HIS A 654 7.77 -8.98 15.38
N ILE A 655 6.88 -8.03 15.11
CA ILE A 655 6.72 -6.79 15.87
C ILE A 655 5.28 -6.74 16.34
N GLN A 656 5.08 -6.59 17.64
CA GLN A 656 3.75 -6.33 18.23
C GLN A 656 3.77 -4.99 18.94
N ASN A 657 2.83 -4.12 18.59
CA ASN A 657 2.58 -2.84 19.25
C ASN A 657 1.36 -2.97 20.15
N LYS A 658 1.56 -2.86 21.47
CA LYS A 658 0.54 -3.01 22.53
C LYS A 658 0.23 -1.66 23.19
N GLY A 659 0.01 -0.62 22.37
CA GLY A 659 -0.21 0.76 22.81
C GLY A 659 1.01 1.65 22.56
N SER A 660 0.98 2.88 23.09
CA SER A 660 1.91 3.95 22.69
C SER A 660 3.39 3.70 23.00
N ASN A 661 3.71 2.90 24.02
CA ASN A 661 5.10 2.62 24.45
C ASN A 661 5.41 1.13 24.66
N ASP A 662 4.43 0.22 24.52
CA ASP A 662 4.66 -1.22 24.67
C ASP A 662 4.88 -1.85 23.30
N GLN A 663 6.12 -2.24 23.03
CA GLN A 663 6.51 -2.89 21.80
C GLN A 663 7.34 -4.12 22.10
N VAL A 664 6.99 -5.23 21.45
CA VAL A 664 7.75 -6.48 21.51
C VAL A 664 8.32 -6.77 20.13
N LEU A 665 9.66 -6.85 20.04
CA LEU A 665 10.39 -7.30 18.87
C LEU A 665 10.82 -8.74 19.10
N HIS A 666 10.57 -9.61 18.13
CA HIS A 666 11.09 -10.98 18.12
C HIS A 666 11.75 -11.28 16.78
N VAL A 667 13.06 -11.56 16.82
CA VAL A 667 13.86 -11.93 15.65
C VAL A 667 14.20 -13.41 15.76
N ILE A 668 13.91 -14.16 14.69
CA ILE A 668 14.21 -15.60 14.61
C ILE A 668 15.13 -15.83 13.44
N GLY A 669 16.22 -16.57 13.64
CA GLY A 669 17.13 -16.87 12.54
C GLY A 669 18.18 -17.91 12.88
N ASN A 670 18.86 -18.41 11.85
CA ASN A 670 19.97 -19.36 12.00
C ASN A 670 21.28 -18.79 11.42
N PRO A 671 21.89 -17.75 12.02
CA PRO A 671 21.46 -17.00 13.22
C PRO A 671 20.63 -15.74 12.89
N ALA A 672 19.88 -15.24 13.86
CA ALA A 672 19.40 -13.86 13.88
C ALA A 672 20.52 -12.93 14.34
N LYS A 673 20.60 -11.72 13.77
CA LYS A 673 21.63 -10.72 14.11
C LYS A 673 21.02 -9.34 14.26
N ILE A 674 21.45 -8.62 15.29
CA ILE A 674 21.10 -7.21 15.52
C ILE A 674 22.40 -6.42 15.69
N ASN A 675 22.58 -5.40 14.84
CA ASN A 675 23.69 -4.45 14.90
C ASN A 675 23.15 -3.08 15.25
N ALA A 676 23.71 -2.43 16.28
CA ALA A 676 23.35 -1.07 16.64
C ALA A 676 24.52 -0.38 17.36
N GLN A 677 24.92 0.81 16.90
CA GLN A 677 25.90 1.67 17.59
C GLN A 677 27.23 0.95 17.96
N GLY A 678 27.82 0.20 17.01
CA GLY A 678 29.02 -0.60 17.25
C GLY A 678 28.83 -1.88 18.07
N SER A 679 27.61 -2.13 18.57
CA SER A 679 27.26 -3.34 19.32
C SER A 679 26.60 -4.37 18.40
N HIS A 680 26.86 -5.65 18.67
CA HIS A 680 26.39 -6.75 17.85
C HIS A 680 25.89 -7.91 18.72
N ILE A 681 24.68 -8.39 18.43
CA ILE A 681 24.05 -9.52 19.11
C ILE A 681 23.68 -10.57 18.07
N GLU A 682 24.07 -11.82 18.31
CA GLU A 682 23.63 -12.99 17.54
C GLU A 682 22.96 -14.04 18.42
N GLY A 683 21.94 -14.70 17.89
CA GLY A 683 21.26 -15.82 18.55
C GLY A 683 20.24 -16.49 17.65
N GLU A 684 19.60 -17.56 18.13
CA GLU A 684 18.53 -18.24 17.37
C GLU A 684 17.18 -17.52 17.53
N HIS A 685 16.87 -17.09 18.75
CA HIS A 685 15.69 -16.28 19.08
C HIS A 685 16.10 -15.07 19.92
N ILE A 686 15.87 -13.87 19.42
CA ILE A 686 16.18 -12.61 20.10
C ILE A 686 14.87 -11.87 20.38
N TYR A 687 14.56 -11.60 21.64
CA TYR A 687 13.40 -10.82 22.07
C TYR A 687 13.84 -9.47 22.64
N LEU A 688 13.20 -8.38 22.23
CA LEU A 688 13.32 -7.08 22.86
C LEU A 688 11.93 -6.62 23.34
N TYR A 689 11.78 -6.45 24.65
CA TYR A 689 10.60 -5.91 25.30
C TYR A 689 10.87 -4.47 25.68
N ARG A 690 10.33 -3.54 24.88
CA ARG A 690 10.66 -2.12 24.99
C ARG A 690 10.19 -1.51 26.30
N LEU A 691 8.93 -1.73 26.69
CA LEU A 691 8.36 -1.20 27.94
C LEU A 691 9.04 -1.78 29.19
N ALA A 692 9.36 -3.07 29.16
CA ALA A 692 10.05 -3.75 30.27
C ALA A 692 11.56 -3.46 30.31
N ASN A 693 12.09 -2.75 29.30
CA ASN A 693 13.52 -2.51 29.11
C ASN A 693 14.35 -3.81 29.16
N ARG A 694 13.83 -4.89 28.55
CA ARG A 694 14.38 -6.24 28.67
C ARG A 694 14.73 -6.83 27.31
N ALA A 695 15.92 -7.40 27.18
CA ALA A 695 16.37 -8.18 26.04
C ALA A 695 16.64 -9.62 26.47
N GLU A 696 16.25 -10.59 25.65
CA GLU A 696 16.47 -12.02 25.88
C GLU A 696 16.99 -12.67 24.61
N VAL A 697 18.01 -13.51 24.73
CA VAL A 697 18.49 -14.35 23.64
C VAL A 697 18.42 -15.80 24.08
N GLN A 698 17.52 -16.57 23.47
CA GLN A 698 17.35 -17.99 23.77
C GLN A 698 18.25 -18.83 22.86
N GLY A 699 18.92 -19.80 23.46
CA GLY A 699 19.90 -20.66 22.80
C GLY A 699 21.31 -20.07 22.80
N LYS A 700 22.18 -20.71 22.01
CA LYS A 700 23.55 -20.26 21.81
C LYS A 700 23.59 -18.86 21.20
N GLY A 701 24.55 -18.04 21.60
CA GLY A 701 24.66 -16.69 21.07
C GLY A 701 26.01 -16.02 21.29
N LEU A 702 26.13 -14.84 20.69
CA LEU A 702 27.32 -14.00 20.69
C LEU A 702 26.91 -12.55 20.99
N LEU A 703 27.66 -11.91 21.88
CA LEU A 703 27.60 -10.46 22.12
C LEU A 703 28.98 -9.87 21.87
N LEU A 704 29.03 -8.88 20.97
CA LEU A 704 30.18 -7.99 20.82
C LEU A 704 29.78 -6.60 21.29
N LEU A 705 30.49 -6.08 22.28
CA LEU A 705 30.21 -4.78 22.88
C LEU A 705 31.49 -3.94 22.94
N PRO A 706 31.52 -2.73 22.35
CA PRO A 706 32.63 -1.81 22.54
C PRO A 706 32.57 -1.23 23.95
N VAL A 707 33.58 -1.52 24.77
CA VAL A 707 33.67 -1.03 26.16
C VAL A 707 34.82 -0.05 26.34
N ARG A 708 34.59 1.01 27.12
CA ARG A 708 35.66 1.92 27.55
C ARG A 708 36.50 1.25 28.63
N GLY A 709 37.82 1.30 28.49
CA GLY A 709 38.74 0.88 29.55
C GLY A 709 38.74 -0.62 29.85
N GLY A 710 39.46 -1.41 29.06
CA GLY A 710 39.73 -2.83 29.35
C GLY A 710 40.97 -3.10 30.21
N GLN A 711 41.61 -2.06 30.78
CA GLN A 711 42.92 -2.19 31.41
C GLN A 711 42.91 -2.97 32.74
N LYS A 712 41.77 -3.05 33.44
CA LYS A 712 41.58 -3.78 34.70
C LYS A 712 40.81 -5.10 34.51
N ALA A 713 41.11 -5.83 33.43
CA ALA A 713 40.46 -7.12 33.15
C ALA A 713 40.71 -8.16 34.25
N ALA A 714 40.01 -9.31 34.23
CA ALA A 714 40.24 -10.40 35.18
C ALA A 714 41.72 -10.87 35.26
N GLY A 715 42.48 -10.72 34.17
CA GLY A 715 43.94 -10.93 34.14
C GLY A 715 44.75 -9.94 34.98
N GLY A 716 44.26 -8.72 35.17
CA GLY A 716 44.79 -7.70 36.09
C GLY A 716 44.64 -8.08 37.55
N LEU A 717 43.54 -8.74 37.92
CA LEU A 717 43.26 -9.27 39.26
C LEU A 717 44.24 -10.37 39.67
N LEU A 718 44.61 -11.24 38.72
CA LEU A 718 45.62 -12.28 38.93
C LEU A 718 47.04 -11.71 39.04
N SER A 719 47.23 -10.44 38.68
CA SER A 719 48.56 -9.88 38.54
C SER A 719 49.15 -9.39 39.83
N GLY A 720 48.38 -8.79 40.77
CA GLY A 720 48.99 -8.07 41.90
C GLY A 720 50.15 -7.14 41.48
N ALA A 721 50.17 -6.72 40.21
CA ALA A 721 51.37 -6.25 39.51
C ALA A 721 51.02 -5.54 38.19
N GLU A 722 49.86 -4.90 38.08
CA GLU A 722 49.60 -4.02 36.95
C GLU A 722 50.60 -2.87 36.99
N GLY A 723 51.47 -2.77 35.98
CA GLY A 723 52.42 -1.67 35.83
C GLY A 723 53.68 -2.01 35.05
N ILE A 724 53.65 -2.91 34.06
CA ILE A 724 54.75 -3.03 33.08
C ILE A 724 54.45 -2.24 31.80
N THR A 725 53.25 -1.67 31.64
CA THR A 725 52.95 -0.76 30.52
C THR A 725 52.39 0.56 31.02
N LYS A 726 53.26 1.42 31.55
CA LYS A 726 53.17 2.84 31.21
C LYS A 726 54.17 3.06 30.07
N GLU A 727 53.64 3.47 28.92
CA GLU A 727 54.35 4.13 27.82
C GLU A 727 55.57 3.39 27.24
N ASN A 728 55.33 2.62 26.17
CA ASN A 728 56.05 2.75 24.89
C ASN A 728 55.51 1.72 23.89
N SER A 729 54.25 1.87 23.50
CA SER A 729 53.88 1.51 22.12
C SER A 729 54.35 2.67 21.27
N LEU A 730 55.25 2.42 20.31
CA LEU A 730 55.64 3.39 19.30
C LEU A 730 54.41 3.77 18.45
N ALA A 731 53.66 4.76 18.93
CA ALA A 731 52.83 5.63 18.12
C ALA A 731 53.48 7.01 18.12
N SER A 732 53.49 7.62 16.94
CA SER A 732 53.99 8.96 16.64
C SER A 732 53.65 10.00 17.73
N PRO A 733 54.52 10.99 17.98
CA PRO A 733 54.22 12.08 18.90
C PRO A 733 53.24 13.05 18.22
N LEU A 734 51.95 12.73 18.25
CA LEU A 734 50.80 13.59 17.92
C LEU A 734 49.51 12.81 18.23
N ALA A 735 49.22 12.60 19.52
CA ALA A 735 47.87 12.26 19.96
C ALA A 735 47.66 12.89 21.34
N SER A 736 46.82 13.91 21.36
CA SER A 736 46.18 14.49 22.54
C SER A 736 45.32 13.45 23.26
N ASP A 737 44.86 13.75 24.48
CA ASP A 737 44.06 12.96 25.43
C ASP A 737 42.72 12.32 24.92
N ALA A 738 42.63 11.89 23.65
CA ALA A 738 41.45 11.33 22.99
C ALA A 738 41.58 9.83 22.61
N ASP A 739 42.76 9.22 22.75
CA ASP A 739 42.97 7.80 22.42
C ASP A 739 42.77 6.89 23.65
N SER A 740 41.52 6.79 24.13
CA SER A 740 41.11 5.60 24.87
C SER A 740 40.86 4.49 23.84
N GLN A 741 41.80 3.57 23.64
CA GLN A 741 41.59 2.41 22.76
C GLN A 741 40.30 1.67 23.20
N ASP A 742 39.26 1.74 22.37
CA ASP A 742 38.04 0.96 22.51
C ASP A 742 38.42 -0.53 22.37
N ASN A 743 38.23 -1.32 23.43
CA ASN A 743 38.42 -2.76 23.37
C ASN A 743 37.06 -3.43 23.09
N LEU A 744 37.06 -4.41 22.19
CA LEU A 744 35.86 -5.20 21.90
C LEU A 744 35.72 -6.32 22.94
N LEU A 745 34.65 -6.27 23.73
CA LEU A 745 34.27 -7.35 24.63
C LEU A 745 33.48 -8.39 23.83
N GLU A 746 34.01 -9.60 23.75
CA GLU A 746 33.37 -10.73 23.06
C GLU A 746 32.89 -11.75 24.09
N ILE A 747 31.59 -12.04 24.14
CA ILE A 747 30.98 -13.02 25.04
C ILE A 747 30.19 -14.05 24.22
N HIS A 748 30.51 -15.33 24.42
CA HIS A 748 29.79 -16.48 23.86
C HIS A 748 29.08 -17.25 24.98
N TRP A 749 27.88 -17.77 24.71
CA TRP A 749 27.13 -18.64 25.62
C TRP A 749 26.39 -19.73 24.84
N ASP A 750 26.00 -20.81 25.53
CA ASP A 750 25.33 -21.97 24.92
C ASP A 750 23.82 -22.08 25.26
N GLN A 751 23.31 -21.41 26.30
CA GLN A 751 21.91 -21.57 26.75
C GLN A 751 21.04 -20.33 26.62
N GLU A 752 21.37 -19.23 27.32
CA GLU A 752 20.51 -18.03 27.35
C GLU A 752 21.31 -16.80 27.75
N MET A 753 20.88 -15.63 27.26
CA MET A 753 21.26 -14.32 27.78
C MET A 753 20.02 -13.50 28.14
N ILE A 754 20.04 -12.82 29.29
CA ILE A 754 18.99 -11.90 29.73
C ILE A 754 19.62 -10.57 30.12
N PHE A 755 19.08 -9.47 29.62
CA PHE A 755 19.53 -8.11 29.94
C PHE A 755 18.35 -7.20 30.27
N ASP A 756 18.43 -6.43 31.35
CA ASP A 756 17.34 -5.53 31.81
C ASP A 756 17.68 -4.02 31.69
N GLY A 757 18.76 -3.70 30.97
CA GLY A 757 19.32 -2.36 30.84
C GLY A 757 20.46 -2.07 31.82
N LEU A 758 20.57 -2.78 32.94
CA LEU A 758 21.63 -2.59 33.93
C LEU A 758 22.43 -3.87 34.15
N THR A 759 21.77 -5.02 34.21
CA THR A 759 22.37 -6.33 34.49
C THR A 759 22.21 -7.24 33.29
N ALA A 760 23.32 -7.78 32.79
CA ALA A 760 23.37 -8.81 31.76
C ALA A 760 23.80 -10.14 32.37
N ASN A 761 22.95 -11.15 32.24
CA ASN A 761 23.18 -12.52 32.71
C ASN A 761 23.36 -13.46 31.53
N PHE A 762 24.41 -14.27 31.56
CA PHE A 762 24.77 -15.24 30.53
C PHE A 762 24.85 -16.63 31.12
N PHE A 763 24.24 -17.62 30.46
CA PHE A 763 24.12 -18.99 30.97
C PHE A 763 24.64 -20.03 29.99
N GLY A 764 25.31 -21.04 30.54
CA GLY A 764 25.79 -22.23 29.84
C GLY A 764 27.13 -22.01 29.13
N LYS A 765 28.20 -22.64 29.64
CA LYS A 765 29.55 -22.64 29.04
C LYS A 765 30.01 -21.26 28.51
N VAL A 766 29.80 -20.22 29.31
CA VAL A 766 30.14 -18.85 28.94
C VAL A 766 31.65 -18.73 28.68
N ARG A 767 32.01 -18.09 27.57
CA ARG A 767 33.39 -17.80 27.18
C ARG A 767 33.53 -16.33 26.84
N THR A 768 34.53 -15.68 27.39
CA THR A 768 34.75 -14.25 27.16
C THR A 768 36.19 -14.02 26.72
N ASN A 769 36.36 -13.19 25.69
CA ASN A 769 37.66 -12.66 25.27
C ASN A 769 37.67 -11.14 25.42
N LEU A 770 38.73 -10.60 26.00
CA LEU A 770 39.00 -9.16 26.06
C LEU A 770 40.51 -8.94 25.88
N GLY A 771 40.92 -8.56 24.67
CA GLY A 771 42.33 -8.56 24.28
C GLY A 771 42.96 -9.95 24.40
N ASP A 772 44.06 -10.06 25.14
CA ASP A 772 44.78 -11.33 25.38
C ASP A 772 44.25 -12.14 26.59
N ASN A 773 43.16 -11.70 27.21
CA ASN A 773 42.56 -12.37 28.36
C ASN A 773 41.39 -13.26 27.94
N ARG A 774 41.37 -14.49 28.45
CA ARG A 774 40.29 -15.46 28.25
C ARG A 774 39.69 -15.86 29.58
N LEU A 775 38.37 -15.90 29.64
CA LEU A 775 37.61 -16.34 30.80
C LEU A 775 36.59 -17.40 30.39
N ARG A 776 36.41 -18.42 31.23
CA ARG A 776 35.38 -19.46 31.07
C ARG A 776 34.65 -19.71 32.38
N CYS A 777 33.33 -19.90 32.33
CA CYS A 777 32.49 -20.26 33.48
C CYS A 777 31.16 -20.87 33.01
N GLN A 778 30.27 -21.29 33.93
CA GLN A 778 28.90 -21.68 33.51
C GLN A 778 27.91 -20.51 33.55
N GLU A 779 28.10 -19.56 34.47
CA GLU A 779 27.24 -18.38 34.61
C GLU A 779 28.09 -17.13 34.77
N MET A 780 27.73 -16.08 34.04
CA MET A 780 28.35 -14.77 34.13
C MET A 780 27.27 -13.70 34.29
N GLU A 781 27.42 -12.86 35.31
CA GLU A 781 26.59 -11.69 35.56
C GLU A 781 27.47 -10.44 35.42
N VAL A 782 27.00 -9.48 34.64
CA VAL A 782 27.67 -8.20 34.38
C VAL A 782 26.72 -7.07 34.75
N ILE A 783 27.15 -6.19 35.64
CA ILE A 783 26.36 -5.03 36.07
C ILE A 783 27.04 -3.77 35.53
N LEU A 784 26.29 -2.94 34.82
CA LEU A 784 26.74 -1.65 34.28
C LEU A 784 26.68 -0.54 35.33
N SER A 785 27.44 0.55 35.11
CA SER A 785 27.38 1.75 35.97
C SER A 785 26.11 2.57 35.77
N GLU A 786 25.56 2.53 34.56
CA GLU A 786 24.39 3.31 34.15
C GLU A 786 23.41 2.41 33.38
N ARG A 787 22.11 2.72 33.51
CA ARG A 787 21.05 1.94 32.87
C ARG A 787 20.87 2.37 31.42
N VAL A 788 20.97 1.42 30.51
CA VAL A 788 20.62 1.59 29.09
C VAL A 788 19.10 1.54 28.92
N SER A 789 18.52 2.57 28.30
CA SER A 789 17.07 2.69 28.06
C SER A 789 16.71 2.34 26.61
N PHE A 790 15.71 1.48 26.42
CA PHE A 790 15.15 1.13 25.10
C PHE A 790 14.01 2.07 24.66
N THR A 791 13.59 3.00 25.52
CA THR A 791 12.48 3.93 25.25
C THR A 791 12.93 5.33 24.86
N GLU A 792 14.09 5.80 25.32
CA GLU A 792 14.56 7.17 25.10
C GLU A 792 15.13 7.37 23.69
N LYS A 793 14.79 8.51 23.06
CA LYS A 793 15.20 8.84 21.67
C LYS A 793 16.68 9.22 21.51
N ASN A 794 17.31 9.67 22.59
CA ASN A 794 18.72 10.03 22.60
C ASN A 794 19.41 9.22 23.71
N PRO A 795 19.97 8.04 23.42
CA PRO A 795 20.91 7.44 24.36
C PRO A 795 22.02 8.47 24.56
N SER A 796 22.36 8.79 25.81
CA SER A 796 23.50 9.66 26.10
C SER A 796 24.71 9.21 25.29
N GLU A 797 25.48 10.12 24.69
CA GLU A 797 26.74 9.84 23.99
C GLU A 797 27.80 9.11 24.87
N GLN A 798 27.48 8.89 26.15
CA GLN A 798 28.28 8.12 27.09
C GLN A 798 28.02 6.61 26.91
N LYS A 799 29.04 5.91 26.39
CA LYS A 799 29.12 4.44 26.45
C LYS A 799 29.12 4.02 27.92
N PRO A 800 28.24 3.09 28.34
CA PRO A 800 28.16 2.66 29.74
C PRO A 800 29.43 1.90 30.15
N ASP A 801 29.90 2.13 31.37
CA ASP A 801 31.05 1.42 31.94
C ASP A 801 30.58 0.14 32.67
N VAL A 802 31.45 -0.87 32.76
CA VAL A 802 31.18 -2.07 33.56
C VAL A 802 31.51 -1.79 35.02
N HIS A 803 30.58 -2.08 35.94
CA HIS A 803 30.74 -1.88 37.38
C HIS A 803 31.15 -3.17 38.10
N TYR A 804 30.35 -4.24 37.97
CA TYR A 804 30.63 -5.55 38.58
C TYR A 804 30.63 -6.67 37.54
N ILE A 805 31.50 -7.65 37.76
CA ILE A 805 31.50 -8.92 37.03
C ILE A 805 31.52 -10.05 38.05
N THR A 806 30.55 -10.96 37.95
CA THR A 806 30.45 -12.16 38.77
C THR A 806 30.46 -13.39 37.86
N CYS A 807 31.37 -14.32 38.11
CA CYS A 807 31.46 -15.59 37.39
C CYS A 807 31.28 -16.74 38.37
N ARG A 808 30.44 -17.73 38.04
CA ARG A 808 30.11 -18.87 38.90
C ARG A 808 30.34 -20.20 38.20
N ASP A 809 30.46 -21.25 39.03
CA ASP A 809 30.54 -22.66 38.65
C ASP A 809 31.71 -22.98 37.70
N GLY A 810 32.92 -23.08 38.27
CA GLY A 810 34.10 -23.54 37.54
C GLY A 810 34.72 -22.44 36.66
N VAL A 811 35.12 -21.35 37.31
CA VAL A 811 35.76 -20.21 36.67
C VAL A 811 37.19 -20.56 36.31
N GLU A 812 37.54 -20.43 35.04
CA GLU A 812 38.91 -20.53 34.53
C GLU A 812 39.32 -19.21 33.89
N VAL A 813 40.51 -18.72 34.23
CA VAL A 813 41.06 -17.48 33.68
C VAL A 813 42.44 -17.75 33.10
N GLU A 814 42.69 -17.28 31.90
CA GLU A 814 44.00 -17.28 31.24
C GLU A 814 44.35 -15.88 30.75
N SER A 815 45.58 -15.45 30.98
CA SER A 815 46.06 -14.12 30.58
C SER A 815 47.51 -14.19 30.14
N ASN A 816 47.79 -13.61 28.97
CA ASN A 816 49.14 -13.51 28.41
C ASN A 816 49.60 -12.05 28.41
N GLU A 817 50.87 -11.83 28.73
CA GLU A 817 51.46 -10.49 28.79
C GLU A 817 52.62 -10.40 27.79
N TYR A 818 52.57 -9.37 26.94
CA TYR A 818 53.56 -9.11 25.91
C TYR A 818 54.24 -7.75 26.14
N LEU A 819 55.54 -7.69 25.88
CA LEU A 819 56.33 -6.46 25.83
C LEU A 819 57.06 -6.44 24.48
N ASP A 820 56.91 -5.39 23.67
CA ASP A 820 57.46 -5.29 22.31
C ASP A 820 57.21 -6.56 21.46
N ASN A 821 55.96 -7.07 21.48
CA ASN A 821 55.53 -8.30 20.80
C ASN A 821 56.22 -9.59 21.28
N ARG A 822 56.87 -9.57 22.45
CA ARG A 822 57.54 -10.70 23.09
C ARG A 822 56.76 -11.14 24.32
N LEU A 823 56.38 -12.41 24.40
CA LEU A 823 55.68 -12.97 25.57
C LEU A 823 56.58 -12.91 26.81
N VAL A 824 56.20 -12.15 27.83
CA VAL A 824 56.94 -11.95 29.09
C VAL A 824 56.24 -12.54 30.32
N GLY A 825 54.95 -12.85 30.22
CA GLY A 825 54.17 -13.45 31.30
C GLY A 825 53.02 -14.33 30.81
N ILE A 826 52.74 -15.42 31.53
CA ILE A 826 51.54 -16.25 31.38
C ILE A 826 50.91 -16.42 32.76
N ARG A 827 49.59 -16.31 32.84
CA ARG A 827 48.81 -16.53 34.05
C ARG A 827 47.66 -17.48 33.77
N ARG A 828 47.45 -18.43 34.67
CA ARG A 828 46.30 -19.32 34.65
C ARG A 828 45.75 -19.44 36.05
N ALA A 829 44.44 -19.44 36.19
CA ALA A 829 43.80 -19.66 37.47
C ALA A 829 42.48 -20.42 37.31
N SER A 830 42.10 -21.13 38.37
CA SER A 830 40.81 -21.81 38.46
C SER A 830 40.21 -21.61 39.84
N PHE A 831 38.92 -21.27 39.87
CA PHE A 831 38.16 -20.98 41.08
C PHE A 831 36.74 -21.54 40.97
N TRP A 832 36.06 -21.73 42.10
CA TRP A 832 34.63 -22.04 42.08
C TRP A 832 33.79 -20.83 41.65
N GLN A 833 34.08 -19.67 42.22
CA GLN A 833 33.41 -18.39 41.94
C GLN A 833 34.42 -17.26 41.98
N MET A 834 34.19 -16.21 41.19
CA MET A 834 34.97 -14.98 41.16
C MET A 834 34.08 -13.75 41.04
N ASN A 835 34.36 -12.71 41.82
CA ASN A 835 33.69 -11.41 41.76
C ASN A 835 34.73 -10.30 41.56
N VAL A 836 34.41 -9.33 40.72
CA VAL A 836 35.30 -8.25 40.30
C VAL A 836 34.56 -6.92 40.37
N ASP A 837 35.13 -5.97 41.10
CA ASP A 837 34.70 -4.58 41.11
C ASP A 837 35.65 -3.77 40.22
N GLN A 838 35.16 -3.31 39.07
CA GLN A 838 35.96 -2.58 38.09
C GLN A 838 36.31 -1.16 38.56
N GLN A 839 35.43 -0.54 39.35
CA GLN A 839 35.63 0.81 39.86
C GLN A 839 36.75 0.84 40.91
N THR A 840 36.68 -0.06 41.90
CA THR A 840 37.64 -0.11 43.01
C THR A 840 38.88 -0.98 42.73
N GLY A 841 38.80 -1.87 41.74
CA GLY A 841 39.85 -2.85 41.43
C GLY A 841 39.92 -4.00 42.47
N ASN A 842 38.88 -4.17 43.30
CA ASN A 842 38.78 -5.28 44.23
C ASN A 842 38.38 -6.57 43.50
N ALA A 843 39.03 -7.67 43.87
CA ALA A 843 38.73 -9.00 43.39
C ALA A 843 38.57 -9.96 44.56
N GLU A 844 37.56 -10.81 44.46
CA GLU A 844 37.39 -11.94 45.36
C GLU A 844 37.16 -13.22 44.58
N ALA A 845 37.82 -14.30 44.99
CA ALA A 845 37.56 -15.63 44.46
C ALA A 845 37.37 -16.64 45.60
N ARG A 846 36.59 -17.69 45.34
CA ARG A 846 36.28 -18.76 46.29
C ARG A 846 36.85 -20.09 45.79
N GLY A 847 37.53 -20.80 46.69
CA GLY A 847 38.13 -22.10 46.44
C GLY A 847 37.16 -23.27 46.67
N PRO A 848 37.64 -24.53 46.49
CA PRO A 848 39.03 -24.86 46.18
C PRO A 848 39.49 -24.34 44.82
N GLY A 849 40.71 -23.81 44.74
CA GLY A 849 41.21 -23.16 43.55
C GLY A 849 42.73 -23.09 43.50
N TRP A 850 43.24 -22.70 42.34
CA TRP A 850 44.68 -22.56 42.11
C TRP A 850 45.00 -21.37 41.23
N LEU A 851 46.21 -20.83 41.40
CA LEU A 851 46.79 -19.77 40.58
C LEU A 851 48.20 -20.19 40.15
N VAL A 852 48.49 -20.09 38.86
CA VAL A 852 49.81 -20.34 38.29
C VAL A 852 50.27 -19.13 37.48
N LEU A 853 51.51 -18.71 37.73
CA LEU A 853 52.17 -17.60 37.09
C LEU A 853 53.52 -18.07 36.51
N TRP A 854 53.77 -17.71 35.26
CA TRP A 854 55.08 -17.78 34.63
C TRP A 854 55.52 -16.35 34.29
N ARG A 855 56.71 -15.93 34.73
CA ARG A 855 57.25 -14.59 34.44
C ARG A 855 58.70 -14.66 34.00
N ARG A 856 59.07 -13.96 32.94
CA ARG A 856 60.47 -13.90 32.47
C ARG A 856 61.32 -13.02 33.39
N GLU A 857 62.56 -13.43 33.68
CA GLU A 857 63.42 -12.73 34.66
C GLU A 857 63.98 -11.36 34.20
N ASN A 858 64.24 -11.18 32.90
CA ASN A 858 64.79 -9.94 32.33
C ASN A 858 63.97 -9.49 31.10
N PRO A 859 62.83 -8.80 31.29
CA PRO A 859 61.96 -8.41 30.19
C PRO A 859 62.53 -7.27 29.30
N GLU A 860 63.35 -6.36 29.84
CA GLU A 860 63.82 -5.13 29.14
C GLU A 860 65.10 -5.30 28.26
N LYS A 861 65.79 -6.45 28.28
CA LYS A 861 66.96 -6.66 27.41
C LYS A 861 66.48 -6.99 25.98
N THR A 862 66.26 -5.97 25.17
CA THR A 862 66.24 -6.08 23.71
C THR A 862 67.64 -6.45 23.24
N THR A 863 67.78 -7.61 22.59
CA THR A 863 68.98 -7.89 21.77
C THR A 863 69.10 -6.80 20.71
N SER A 864 70.14 -5.96 20.80
CA SER A 864 70.45 -4.94 19.80
C SER A 864 70.60 -5.56 18.39
N PRO A 865 70.29 -4.81 17.31
CA PRO A 865 70.25 -5.37 15.97
C PRO A 865 71.67 -5.62 15.41
N SER A 866 71.78 -6.72 14.66
CA SER A 866 72.81 -7.02 13.65
C SER A 866 74.26 -6.66 14.01
N LYS A 867 74.99 -7.65 14.55
CA LYS A 867 76.38 -7.86 14.12
C LYS A 867 76.39 -9.02 13.14
N THR A 868 76.89 -8.74 11.95
CA THR A 868 77.18 -9.69 10.88
C THR A 868 77.76 -10.99 11.43
N SER A 869 77.13 -12.09 11.04
CA SER A 869 77.57 -13.45 11.28
C SER A 869 78.98 -13.65 10.72
N GLN A 870 79.93 -14.00 11.59
CA GLN A 870 81.06 -14.84 11.17
C GLN A 870 80.65 -16.29 11.40
N ALA A 871 80.72 -17.11 10.36
CA ALA A 871 80.44 -18.53 10.43
C ALA A 871 81.42 -19.22 11.40
N ASN A 872 80.89 -20.11 12.25
CA ASN A 872 81.60 -21.11 13.07
C ASN A 872 82.04 -20.77 14.51
N LEU A 873 81.39 -19.83 15.22
CA LEU A 873 81.40 -19.85 16.69
C LEU A 873 79.99 -20.05 17.26
N PRO A 874 79.75 -21.05 18.14
CA PRO A 874 78.49 -21.16 18.85
C PRO A 874 78.35 -19.97 19.81
N GLN A 875 77.48 -19.04 19.44
CA GLN A 875 77.10 -17.92 20.29
C GLN A 875 76.33 -18.49 21.48
N LYS A 876 76.92 -18.39 22.68
CA LYS A 876 76.28 -18.81 23.93
C LYS A 876 75.14 -17.83 24.21
N THR A 877 73.92 -18.19 23.81
CA THR A 877 72.70 -17.45 24.13
C THR A 877 72.59 -17.41 25.66
N GLU A 878 72.61 -16.22 26.26
CA GLU A 878 72.16 -16.06 27.66
C GLU A 878 70.75 -16.64 27.76
N SER A 879 70.55 -17.61 28.65
CA SER A 879 69.31 -18.39 28.73
C SER A 879 68.13 -17.49 29.12
N ASP A 880 67.08 -17.50 28.31
CA ASP A 880 65.75 -16.99 28.65
C ASP A 880 65.16 -17.82 29.82
N SER A 881 65.54 -17.51 31.07
CA SER A 881 64.97 -18.15 32.27
C SER A 881 63.61 -17.56 32.63
N TRP A 882 62.71 -18.43 33.05
CA TRP A 882 61.36 -18.10 33.50
C TRP A 882 61.22 -18.45 34.98
N ASN A 883 60.46 -17.66 35.73
CA ASN A 883 60.06 -17.97 37.09
C ASN A 883 58.65 -18.54 37.08
N TYR A 884 58.49 -19.67 37.76
CA TYR A 884 57.24 -20.36 38.00
C TYR A 884 56.76 -20.07 39.42
N THR A 885 55.47 -19.78 39.57
CA THR A 885 54.79 -19.69 40.86
C THR A 885 53.46 -20.41 40.75
N ARG A 886 53.19 -21.35 41.64
CA ARG A 886 51.87 -21.99 41.78
C ARG A 886 51.38 -21.82 43.21
N ILE A 887 50.11 -21.48 43.37
CA ILE A 887 49.44 -21.32 44.65
C ILE A 887 48.16 -22.14 44.61
N ASP A 888 48.02 -23.12 45.49
CA ASP A 888 46.81 -23.90 45.71
C ASP A 888 46.18 -23.47 47.04
N PHE A 889 44.85 -23.31 47.11
CA PHE A 889 44.13 -22.88 48.31
C PHE A 889 42.71 -23.44 48.36
N ASN A 890 42.12 -23.53 49.56
CA ASN A 890 40.77 -24.06 49.74
C ASN A 890 39.71 -23.02 50.09
N GLY A 891 40.09 -21.89 50.69
CA GLY A 891 39.18 -20.89 51.22
C GLY A 891 38.94 -19.71 50.27
N LYS A 892 39.22 -18.49 50.75
CA LYS A 892 39.01 -17.25 49.99
C LYS A 892 40.34 -16.75 49.43
N MET A 893 40.30 -16.22 48.22
CA MET A 893 41.30 -15.33 47.67
C MET A 893 40.72 -13.92 47.63
N ALA A 894 41.43 -12.94 48.16
CA ALA A 894 41.05 -11.53 48.13
C ALA A 894 42.23 -10.69 47.63
N GLY A 895 42.02 -9.88 46.60
CA GLY A 895 43.06 -9.04 46.03
C GLY A 895 42.54 -7.65 45.68
N ASN A 896 43.45 -6.69 45.63
CA ASN A 896 43.18 -5.38 45.03
C ASN A 896 44.28 -5.09 44.00
N VAL A 897 43.84 -4.81 42.77
CA VAL A 897 44.72 -4.59 41.62
C VAL A 897 45.60 -3.36 41.80
N SER A 898 44.99 -2.25 42.25
CA SER A 898 45.68 -0.99 42.48
C SER A 898 46.70 -1.08 43.63
N GLN A 899 46.39 -1.85 44.67
CA GLN A 899 47.27 -2.07 45.82
C GLN A 899 48.30 -3.19 45.61
N ARG A 900 48.22 -3.93 44.49
CA ARG A 900 49.18 -4.98 44.13
C ARG A 900 49.38 -6.02 45.23
N SER A 901 48.30 -6.36 45.93
CA SER A 901 48.29 -7.29 47.05
C SER A 901 47.21 -8.34 46.88
N THR A 902 47.53 -9.58 47.25
CA THR A 902 46.62 -10.71 47.23
C THR A 902 46.78 -11.52 48.52
N THR A 903 45.67 -11.91 49.13
CA THR A 903 45.61 -12.77 50.31
C THR A 903 44.87 -14.05 49.95
N PHE A 904 45.42 -15.18 50.36
CA PHE A 904 44.85 -16.51 50.19
C PHE A 904 44.63 -17.11 51.58
N ASP A 905 43.48 -17.73 51.81
CA ASP A 905 43.10 -18.32 53.09
C ASP A 905 42.67 -19.79 52.96
N ASP A 906 42.83 -20.55 54.05
CA ASP A 906 42.58 -21.99 54.23
C ASP A 906 43.46 -22.89 53.34
N ARG A 907 44.32 -23.69 53.99
CA ARG A 907 45.20 -24.70 53.38
C ARG A 907 45.94 -24.21 52.14
N VAL A 908 46.69 -23.12 52.30
CA VAL A 908 47.46 -22.53 51.20
C VAL A 908 48.79 -23.25 51.03
N GLN A 909 49.11 -23.66 49.80
CA GLN A 909 50.42 -24.16 49.39
C GLN A 909 50.94 -23.32 48.22
N ILE A 910 52.14 -22.76 48.34
CA ILE A 910 52.83 -22.05 47.27
C ILE A 910 54.10 -22.80 46.87
N THR A 911 54.38 -22.88 45.57
CA THR A 911 55.61 -23.43 44.99
C THR A 911 56.21 -22.40 44.04
N TYR A 912 57.48 -22.07 44.22
CA TYR A 912 58.20 -21.05 43.46
C TYR A 912 59.54 -21.59 42.97
N GLY A 913 59.97 -21.24 41.76
CA GLY A 913 61.32 -21.54 41.28
C GLY A 913 61.55 -21.23 39.81
N GLY A 914 62.79 -21.37 39.34
CA GLY A 914 63.16 -21.16 37.94
C GLY A 914 62.82 -22.36 37.05
N VAL A 915 62.30 -22.11 35.85
CA VAL A 915 62.00 -23.07 34.79
C VAL A 915 62.59 -22.63 33.45
N LYS A 916 62.80 -23.58 32.53
CA LYS A 916 63.49 -23.32 31.26
C LYS A 916 62.57 -22.76 30.18
N ARG A 917 61.31 -23.20 30.14
CA ARG A 917 60.32 -22.79 29.15
C ARG A 917 59.04 -22.32 29.84
N PRO A 918 58.25 -21.44 29.19
CA PRO A 918 56.90 -21.16 29.66
C PRO A 918 56.07 -22.44 29.66
N LEU A 919 55.12 -22.57 30.60
CA LEU A 919 54.28 -23.75 30.84
C LEU A 919 54.99 -24.97 31.48
N ASP A 920 56.31 -24.94 31.65
CA ASP A 920 57.00 -25.94 32.49
C ASP A 920 56.54 -25.79 33.96
N THR A 921 56.39 -26.91 34.67
CA THR A 921 55.96 -26.94 36.08
C THR A 921 57.05 -27.51 36.99
N ILE A 922 57.03 -27.14 38.26
CA ILE A 922 57.91 -27.71 39.28
C ILE A 922 57.12 -28.75 40.09
N ASP A 923 57.66 -29.96 40.20
CA ASP A 923 57.18 -31.00 41.11
C ASP A 923 57.63 -30.63 42.54
N PRO A 924 56.71 -30.35 43.48
CA PRO A 924 57.04 -29.98 44.85
C PRO A 924 57.88 -31.04 45.59
N ASP A 925 57.75 -32.31 45.22
CA ASP A 925 58.50 -33.41 45.85
C ASP A 925 59.93 -33.55 45.28
N LYS A 926 60.23 -32.85 44.17
CA LYS A 926 61.53 -32.87 43.45
C LYS A 926 61.95 -31.48 43.04
N MET A 927 62.28 -30.65 44.03
CA MET A 927 62.63 -29.24 43.81
C MET A 927 64.01 -29.05 43.15
N PRO A 928 64.10 -28.34 42.01
CA PRO A 928 65.38 -27.98 41.41
C PRO A 928 66.12 -26.93 42.27
N PRO A 929 67.44 -26.74 42.06
CA PRO A 929 68.18 -25.68 42.71
C PRO A 929 67.57 -24.29 42.45
N GLY A 930 67.34 -23.53 43.51
CA GLY A 930 66.69 -22.21 43.50
C GLY A 930 65.16 -22.24 43.67
N ALA A 931 64.54 -23.41 43.84
CA ALA A 931 63.10 -23.54 44.09
C ALA A 931 62.77 -23.68 45.59
N GLY A 932 61.54 -23.36 45.95
CA GLY A 932 60.99 -23.58 47.29
C GLY A 932 59.48 -23.75 47.29
N SER A 933 58.98 -24.44 48.31
CA SER A 933 57.56 -24.61 48.58
C SER A 933 57.24 -24.15 50.01
N MET A 934 56.07 -23.59 50.23
CA MET A 934 55.62 -23.16 51.55
C MET A 934 54.14 -23.49 51.74
N ARG A 935 53.78 -23.93 52.94
CA ARG A 935 52.41 -24.26 53.37
C ARG A 935 52.00 -23.38 54.55
N SER A 936 50.74 -22.95 54.59
CA SER A 936 50.20 -22.14 55.69
C SER A 936 48.67 -22.09 55.68
N ASN A 937 48.07 -21.58 56.77
CA ASN A 937 46.62 -21.30 56.79
C ASN A 937 46.24 -20.03 56.03
N SER A 938 47.13 -19.05 55.95
CA SER A 938 46.90 -17.80 55.21
C SER A 938 48.21 -17.28 54.63
N LEU A 939 48.19 -16.86 53.36
CA LEU A 939 49.32 -16.31 52.64
C LEU A 939 48.96 -14.95 52.07
N LYS A 940 49.69 -13.91 52.46
CA LYS A 940 49.61 -12.59 51.83
C LYS A 940 50.83 -12.35 50.96
N LEU A 941 50.58 -12.00 49.70
CA LEU A 941 51.55 -11.56 48.71
C LEU A 941 51.39 -10.07 48.47
N ILE A 942 52.50 -9.34 48.43
CA ILE A 942 52.52 -7.91 48.12
C ILE A 942 53.70 -7.61 47.22
N GLN A 943 53.46 -6.93 46.11
CA GLN A 943 54.52 -6.44 45.24
C GLN A 943 54.87 -4.99 45.60
N HIS A 944 56.15 -4.73 45.86
CA HIS A 944 56.68 -3.40 46.16
C HIS A 944 57.66 -2.92 45.09
N GLU A 945 57.66 -1.61 44.84
CA GLU A 945 58.65 -0.90 44.04
C GLU A 945 59.57 -0.12 45.00
N ILE A 946 60.88 -0.20 44.78
CA ILE A 946 61.87 0.54 45.57
C ILE A 946 62.35 1.70 44.71
N GLU A 947 62.22 2.92 45.24
CA GLU A 947 62.61 4.14 44.55
C GLU A 947 64.08 4.08 44.10
N GLY A 948 64.35 4.29 42.81
CA GLY A 948 65.68 4.18 42.21
C GLY A 948 66.09 2.79 41.71
N GLN A 949 65.29 1.72 41.96
CA GLN A 949 65.51 0.40 41.37
C GLN A 949 64.43 0.07 40.34
N LYS A 950 64.84 -0.28 39.11
CA LYS A 950 63.92 -0.72 38.05
C LYS A 950 63.26 -2.08 38.31
N LYS A 951 63.83 -2.88 39.22
CA LYS A 951 63.34 -4.22 39.55
C LYS A 951 62.23 -4.14 40.61
N LYS A 952 61.11 -4.81 40.36
CA LYS A 952 60.02 -4.96 41.33
C LYS A 952 60.31 -6.16 42.24
N PHE A 953 59.93 -6.06 43.51
CA PHE A 953 60.19 -7.11 44.50
C PHE A 953 58.89 -7.66 45.07
N ILE A 954 58.88 -8.96 45.34
CA ILE A 954 57.77 -9.64 46.00
C ILE A 954 58.09 -9.78 47.48
N SER A 955 57.12 -9.43 48.32
CA SER A 955 57.10 -9.82 49.72
C SER A 955 55.99 -10.83 49.97
N MET A 956 56.28 -11.79 50.83
CA MET A 956 55.33 -12.82 51.24
C MET A 956 55.20 -12.81 52.75
N LEU A 957 54.00 -13.08 53.25
CA LEU A 957 53.69 -13.27 54.65
C LEU A 957 52.74 -14.44 54.81
N ALA A 958 53.29 -15.57 55.26
CA ALA A 958 52.53 -16.75 55.66
C ALA A 958 52.21 -16.69 57.15
N LYS A 959 50.97 -17.03 57.52
CA LYS A 959 50.47 -17.07 58.89
C LYS A 959 49.73 -18.37 59.19
N GLY A 960 49.89 -18.85 60.41
CA GLY A 960 49.22 -20.04 60.93
C GLY A 960 49.87 -21.31 60.39
N ASN A 961 50.65 -21.99 61.24
CA ASN A 961 51.37 -23.22 60.93
C ASN A 961 52.16 -23.11 59.61
N ALA A 962 52.99 -22.07 59.50
CA ALA A 962 53.76 -21.81 58.30
C ALA A 962 54.98 -22.73 58.25
N GLU A 963 55.10 -23.48 57.17
CA GLU A 963 56.21 -24.41 56.89
C GLU A 963 56.78 -24.07 55.52
N VAL A 964 58.10 -23.92 55.41
CA VAL A 964 58.80 -23.65 54.15
C VAL A 964 59.89 -24.67 53.94
N GLU A 965 60.00 -25.17 52.71
CA GLU A 965 61.07 -26.02 52.24
C GLU A 965 61.69 -25.37 51.00
N GLY A 966 63.01 -25.41 50.88
CA GLY A 966 63.67 -24.79 49.73
C GLY A 966 65.03 -25.36 49.46
N ASN A 967 65.45 -25.24 48.21
CA ASN A 967 66.77 -25.62 47.74
C ASN A 967 67.44 -24.35 47.21
N THR A 968 68.42 -23.82 47.93
CA THR A 968 69.08 -22.56 47.56
C THR A 968 70.46 -22.80 46.95
N LEU A 969 70.87 -21.95 46.01
CA LEU A 969 72.24 -21.88 45.52
C LEU A 969 73.02 -20.86 46.35
N ILE A 970 74.02 -21.32 47.09
CA ILE A 970 74.89 -20.45 47.89
C ILE A 970 75.84 -19.70 46.95
N LYS A 971 75.69 -18.37 46.88
CA LYS A 971 76.45 -17.48 45.99
C LYS A 971 77.78 -17.00 46.58
N SER A 972 77.99 -17.20 47.87
CA SER A 972 79.19 -16.73 48.60
C SER A 972 80.43 -17.62 48.42
N LYS A 973 80.36 -18.72 47.67
CA LYS A 973 81.47 -19.68 47.46
C LYS A 973 81.97 -19.65 46.00
N GLN A 974 83.26 -19.87 45.77
CA GLN A 974 83.89 -19.90 44.43
C GLN A 974 83.24 -20.90 43.46
N THR A 975 82.63 -21.97 43.99
CA THR A 975 81.74 -22.89 43.26
C THR A 975 80.36 -22.86 43.90
N PRO A 976 79.28 -22.50 43.16
CA PRO A 976 77.93 -22.53 43.68
C PRO A 976 77.57 -23.96 44.13
N THR A 977 77.08 -24.09 45.36
CA THR A 977 76.62 -25.38 45.91
C THR A 977 75.15 -25.27 46.31
N SER A 978 74.38 -26.32 46.04
CA SER A 978 72.99 -26.42 46.49
C SER A 978 72.96 -26.75 47.97
N GLN A 979 72.04 -26.12 48.69
CA GLN A 979 71.73 -26.42 50.09
C GLN A 979 70.21 -26.48 50.25
N GLU A 980 69.72 -27.62 50.71
CA GLU A 980 68.32 -27.77 51.07
C GLU A 980 68.10 -27.22 52.47
N PHE A 981 66.95 -26.61 52.71
CA PHE A 981 66.53 -26.13 54.02
C PHE A 981 65.05 -26.37 54.22
N SER A 982 64.64 -26.58 55.47
CA SER A 982 63.25 -26.60 55.88
C SER A 982 63.08 -25.76 57.14
N ALA A 983 61.95 -25.08 57.29
CA ALA A 983 61.73 -24.21 58.42
C ALA A 983 60.24 -24.12 58.78
N SER A 984 59.95 -23.98 60.06
CA SER A 984 58.57 -23.91 60.57
C SER A 984 58.41 -22.85 61.66
N ALA A 985 57.31 -22.11 61.61
CA ALA A 985 56.96 -21.07 62.57
C ALA A 985 55.46 -20.71 62.56
N ASP A 986 54.99 -19.93 63.53
CA ASP A 986 53.63 -19.37 63.47
C ASP A 986 53.45 -18.39 62.30
N THR A 987 54.52 -17.66 61.98
CA THR A 987 54.57 -16.73 60.85
C THR A 987 55.93 -16.79 60.15
N ILE A 988 55.91 -16.81 58.82
CA ILE A 988 57.11 -16.73 57.98
C ILE A 988 56.88 -15.60 56.99
N SER A 989 57.79 -14.62 56.96
CA SER A 989 57.80 -13.59 55.92
C SER A 989 59.05 -13.68 55.06
N PHE A 990 58.92 -13.40 53.77
CA PHE A 990 60.05 -13.33 52.85
C PHE A 990 60.08 -11.98 52.15
N ASP A 991 61.25 -11.35 52.10
CA ASP A 991 61.51 -10.11 51.36
C ASP A 991 62.54 -10.40 50.26
N GLN A 992 62.07 -10.41 49.00
CA GLN A 992 62.91 -10.71 47.85
C GLN A 992 64.03 -9.68 47.64
N SER A 993 63.84 -8.42 48.06
CA SER A 993 64.86 -7.37 47.88
C SER A 993 66.10 -7.62 48.74
N LYS A 994 65.90 -8.28 49.88
CA LYS A 994 66.95 -8.63 50.84
C LYS A 994 67.39 -10.09 50.76
N ASP A 995 66.68 -10.91 49.98
CA ASP A 995 66.78 -12.37 50.00
C ASP A 995 66.76 -12.90 51.43
N GLN A 996 65.72 -12.54 52.20
CA GLN A 996 65.67 -12.78 53.63
C GLN A 996 64.31 -13.33 54.07
N TYR A 997 64.33 -14.49 54.72
CA TYR A 997 63.23 -15.05 55.50
C TYR A 997 63.29 -14.52 56.94
N THR A 998 62.15 -14.16 57.50
CA THR A 998 61.97 -13.87 58.93
C THR A 998 60.93 -14.83 59.47
N LEU A 999 61.36 -15.70 60.38
CA LEU A 999 60.51 -16.69 61.03
C LEU A 999 60.21 -16.23 62.45
N ARG A 1000 58.94 -16.22 62.84
CA ARG A 1000 58.52 -15.79 64.17
C ARG A 1000 57.44 -16.71 64.72
N SER A 1001 57.66 -17.18 65.94
CA SER A 1001 56.67 -17.93 66.72
C SER A 1001 56.22 -17.12 67.93
N PHE A 1002 55.02 -17.42 68.45
CA PHE A 1002 54.43 -16.71 69.58
C PHE A 1002 54.24 -17.63 70.79
N GLY A 1003 54.29 -17.05 71.99
CA GLY A 1003 54.11 -17.77 73.26
C GLY A 1003 55.23 -18.78 73.51
N ASN A 1004 54.86 -20.01 73.87
CA ASN A 1004 55.82 -21.08 74.20
C ASN A 1004 56.36 -21.83 72.97
N ARG A 1005 55.81 -21.58 71.78
CA ARG A 1005 56.31 -22.18 70.53
C ARG A 1005 57.58 -21.46 70.07
N LYS A 1006 58.48 -22.18 69.38
CA LYS A 1006 59.73 -21.64 68.85
C LYS A 1006 59.77 -21.87 67.34
N ALA A 1007 60.32 -20.91 66.60
CA ALA A 1007 60.61 -21.09 65.18
C ALA A 1007 61.79 -22.05 65.04
N THR A 1008 61.73 -22.94 64.04
CA THR A 1008 62.78 -23.90 63.75
C THR A 1008 63.27 -23.77 62.31
N LEU A 1009 64.58 -23.90 62.09
CA LEU A 1009 65.22 -23.90 60.78
C LEU A 1009 66.21 -25.07 60.72
N HIS A 1010 66.05 -25.94 59.74
CA HIS A 1010 66.92 -27.05 59.41
C HIS A 1010 67.63 -26.75 58.08
N ARG A 1011 68.96 -26.89 58.05
CA ARG A 1011 69.77 -26.73 56.83
C ARG A 1011 70.58 -27.99 56.55
N PHE A 1012 70.42 -28.54 55.35
CA PHE A 1012 71.06 -29.77 54.88
C PHE A 1012 72.23 -29.39 53.98
N SER A 1013 73.46 -29.61 54.48
CA SER A 1013 74.68 -29.36 53.70
C SER A 1013 75.15 -30.67 53.07
N PRO A 1014 75.57 -30.68 51.79
CA PRO A 1014 76.15 -31.88 51.16
C PRO A 1014 77.39 -32.44 51.89
N LEU A 1015 78.04 -31.63 52.72
CA LEU A 1015 79.27 -31.94 53.45
C LEU A 1015 79.03 -32.47 54.88
N ARG A 1016 77.78 -32.54 55.37
CA ARG A 1016 77.43 -33.04 56.72
C ARG A 1016 76.38 -34.14 56.64
N GLN A 1017 76.57 -35.22 57.40
CA GLN A 1017 75.61 -36.34 57.48
C GLN A 1017 74.32 -35.98 58.25
N SER A 1018 74.28 -34.86 58.98
CA SER A 1018 73.10 -34.43 59.74
C SER A 1018 72.79 -32.95 59.52
N PRO A 1019 71.51 -32.56 59.45
CA PRO A 1019 71.12 -31.17 59.25
C PRO A 1019 71.53 -30.28 60.42
N THR A 1020 71.91 -29.04 60.12
CA THR A 1020 72.14 -28.01 61.14
C THR A 1020 70.79 -27.44 61.57
N ARG A 1021 70.45 -27.56 62.85
CA ARG A 1021 69.17 -27.12 63.42
C ARG A 1021 69.35 -25.83 64.24
N SER A 1022 68.58 -24.81 63.91
CA SER A 1022 68.51 -23.54 64.64
C SER A 1022 67.11 -23.36 65.22
N VAL A 1023 67.02 -22.96 66.50
CA VAL A 1023 65.75 -22.76 67.21
C VAL A 1023 65.77 -21.41 67.93
N SER A 1024 64.74 -20.59 67.73
CA SER A 1024 64.63 -19.27 68.39
C SER A 1024 63.19 -18.76 68.40
N GLN A 1025 62.90 -17.69 69.17
CA GLN A 1025 61.61 -17.00 69.04
C GLN A 1025 61.48 -16.28 67.69
N GLN A 1026 62.58 -15.67 67.24
CA GLN A 1026 62.70 -15.09 65.91
C GLN A 1026 64.02 -15.51 65.26
N ILE A 1027 63.95 -15.90 63.98
CA ILE A 1027 65.10 -16.28 63.14
C ILE A 1027 65.05 -15.44 61.87
N GLU A 1028 66.16 -14.80 61.53
CA GLU A 1028 66.36 -14.17 60.23
C GLU A 1028 67.34 -15.03 59.41
N PHE A 1029 66.95 -15.43 58.21
CA PHE A 1029 67.72 -16.33 57.37
C PHE A 1029 67.84 -15.78 55.95
N SER A 1030 69.07 -15.58 55.48
CA SER A 1030 69.37 -15.21 54.10
C SER A 1030 69.96 -16.41 53.34
N PRO A 1031 69.17 -17.12 52.50
CA PRO A 1031 69.57 -18.39 51.92
C PRO A 1031 70.76 -18.30 50.97
N SER A 1032 70.82 -17.31 50.07
CA SER A 1032 71.92 -17.23 49.10
C SER A 1032 73.28 -16.87 49.71
N HIS A 1033 73.26 -16.29 50.90
CA HIS A 1033 74.45 -15.89 51.67
C HIS A 1033 74.76 -16.86 52.82
N ASP A 1034 73.92 -17.88 53.04
CA ASP A 1034 73.99 -18.83 54.16
C ASP A 1034 74.09 -18.15 55.55
N ARG A 1035 73.44 -16.99 55.71
CA ARG A 1035 73.50 -16.17 56.94
C ARG A 1035 72.26 -16.41 57.81
N VAL A 1036 72.47 -16.74 59.08
CA VAL A 1036 71.40 -16.94 60.07
C VAL A 1036 71.63 -16.01 61.26
N THR A 1037 70.62 -15.23 61.65
CA THR A 1037 70.61 -14.40 62.86
C THR A 1037 69.48 -14.87 63.78
N LEU A 1038 69.79 -15.08 65.06
CA LEU A 1038 68.83 -15.57 66.05
C LEU A 1038 68.54 -14.47 67.07
N HIS A 1039 67.26 -14.16 67.29
CA HIS A 1039 66.83 -13.15 68.26
C HIS A 1039 66.05 -13.82 69.41
N GLY A 1040 66.48 -13.59 70.66
CA GLY A 1040 65.86 -14.19 71.85
C GLY A 1040 66.27 -15.65 72.12
N VAL A 1041 67.56 -15.96 71.92
CA VAL A 1041 68.16 -17.30 71.99
C VAL A 1041 67.91 -17.98 73.34
N THR A 1042 67.51 -19.25 73.31
CA THR A 1042 67.47 -20.11 74.51
C THR A 1042 68.28 -21.42 74.35
N GLU A 1043 68.69 -21.80 73.13
CA GLU A 1043 69.57 -22.96 72.88
C GLU A 1043 70.29 -22.81 71.53
N ILE A 1044 71.61 -22.99 71.50
CA ILE A 1044 72.43 -23.16 70.29
C ILE A 1044 73.06 -24.55 70.38
N GLN A 1045 72.78 -25.43 69.43
CA GLN A 1045 73.50 -26.70 69.28
C GLN A 1045 74.20 -26.74 67.92
N GLY A 1046 75.54 -26.74 67.95
CA GLY A 1046 76.39 -27.07 66.80
C GLY A 1046 77.00 -25.88 66.05
N LEU A 1047 77.99 -25.23 66.66
CA LEU A 1047 79.14 -24.70 65.92
C LEU A 1047 80.26 -25.77 65.99
N PRO A 1048 81.14 -25.92 64.98
CA PRO A 1048 82.46 -26.46 65.25
C PRO A 1048 83.25 -25.50 66.16
#